data_AF-A0A0V1PV49-F1
#
_entry.id   AF-A0A0V1PV49-F1
#
_cell.length_a   1.000
_cell.length_b   1.000
_cell.length_c   1.000
_cell.angle_alpha   90.00
_cell.angle_beta   90.00
_cell.angle_gamma   90.00
#
_symmetry.space_group_name_H-M   'P 1'
#
loop_
_entity.id
_entity.type
_entity.pdbx_description
1 polymer ?
#
loop_
_entity_poly.entity_id
_entity_poly.type
_entity_poly.pdbx_seq_one_letter_code
_entity_poly.pdbx_strand_id
1 'polypeptide(L)'
;MNIPYEQPHLLFPLAAYFQSQYEFIDQFIPELASSERKLVHLTNFKQFEDLIYHLESTFLVKDEIDNGENIETYLKIPSIDIFRVLITLASRCLSTYFTHGSPSIDGLIANNEYTKNLNEEYEKCIYKPPLRDRCIMIMRRYMDILITSTSPTTVELVYKLFLDTFKEFIIQPEFFHIKGTLPKDRYLRSKRKIALRQETNVEESHEVISDSEEEPPSLVNDIASEVKKFQPYNMSPLKRNTGIFSGDNYKMSGLNDSSVLFQTMPHLDSESDLASSSEGELSSKRRKGSSNRYSKNSILNNVRVFGDYLISRQLNPMINSPYNLWKLIQWTFHCADFSTMYQKKLLGSNCTNSHLIFETYSKLLRLIFDFLQFNLIYHLIKDQKSNQFLNIERKDANEYMDPVFTFSQLDSTSRKEIIGIIENDRSILLLNLMMQLGPSQVDWYDRVIEYVFTGLNKDKPNSESSYQPQPCYEREKILTRHDNTLKKEIDRNYALQYDDNIDSMKLRYGIIIIIYYRSLFFATESLIDDSQALDDSPTSPLSPKLFLQQLSCKLITLDYLYLRQFYLAYYMETTENKFITRIYQYQMMHELTKMMLISFTGFPEIENYLSTNEIIHSNSNSAKNLMDLIVDQRLYQALVEDETYSGWQDFELAWSKLNYLLGWLLESSLAELQNNLRESSEDIELVNFIFKRVEKADRIKIKWYNRFILNHCKDNNKSNNNHVEYHFYLSDDEALNHLVNDKSETIWVRFKHVVLLKFSKYINEQFT
;
A
#
# COMPACT_ATOMS: atom_id res chain seq x y z
N MET A 1 12.61 -50.09 -19.62
CA MET A 1 12.02 -50.24 -18.28
C MET A 1 11.96 -48.85 -17.67
N ASN A 2 10.78 -48.23 -17.71
CA ASN A 2 10.53 -46.99 -16.99
C ASN A 2 10.35 -47.37 -15.53
N ILE A 3 11.34 -47.06 -14.69
CA ILE A 3 11.14 -47.06 -13.25
C ILE A 3 10.23 -45.86 -12.99
N PRO A 4 9.01 -46.02 -12.46
CA PRO A 4 8.22 -44.88 -12.03
C PRO A 4 9.05 -44.16 -10.96
N TYR A 5 9.24 -42.85 -11.11
CA TYR A 5 9.84 -42.04 -10.06
C TYR A 5 8.97 -42.17 -8.80
N GLU A 6 9.37 -43.06 -7.88
CA GLU A 6 8.69 -43.23 -6.61
C GLU A 6 8.79 -41.89 -5.86
N GLN A 7 7.63 -41.34 -5.52
CA GLN A 7 7.54 -40.09 -4.79
C GLN A 7 8.34 -40.23 -3.48
N PRO A 8 9.29 -39.33 -3.16
CA PRO A 8 10.22 -39.52 -2.04
C PRO A 8 9.55 -39.60 -0.65
N HIS A 9 8.31 -39.12 -0.54
CA HIS A 9 7.49 -39.25 0.68
C HIS A 9 6.77 -40.60 0.84
N LEU A 10 6.86 -41.51 -0.15
CA LEU A 10 6.38 -42.89 -0.01
C LEU A 10 7.35 -43.74 0.83
N LEU A 11 8.62 -43.30 0.96
CA LEU A 11 9.68 -44.01 1.69
C LEU A 11 9.89 -43.50 3.14
N PHE A 12 9.36 -42.31 3.48
CA PHE A 12 9.54 -41.68 4.79
C PHE A 12 8.26 -40.95 5.25
N PRO A 13 7.98 -40.85 6.57
CA PRO A 13 6.93 -39.97 7.07
C PRO A 13 7.11 -38.54 6.56
N LEU A 14 6.02 -37.90 6.11
CA LEU A 14 6.03 -36.55 5.53
C LEU A 14 6.74 -35.52 6.42
N ALA A 15 6.59 -35.62 7.75
CA ALA A 15 7.28 -34.76 8.70
C ALA A 15 8.81 -34.96 8.69
N ALA A 16 9.29 -36.19 8.55
CA ALA A 16 10.73 -36.49 8.45
C ALA A 16 11.31 -36.02 7.11
N TYR A 17 10.54 -36.13 6.02
CA TYR A 17 10.91 -35.58 4.72
C TYR A 17 11.07 -34.05 4.77
N PHE A 18 10.10 -33.33 5.36
CA PHE A 18 10.20 -31.88 5.52
C PHE A 18 11.35 -31.47 6.44
N GLN A 19 11.61 -32.23 7.52
CA GLN A 19 12.74 -31.96 8.40
C GLN A 19 14.09 -32.08 7.67
N SER A 20 14.31 -33.17 6.93
CA SER A 20 15.51 -33.35 6.11
C SER A 20 15.65 -32.28 5.03
N GLN A 21 14.52 -31.83 4.47
CA GLN A 21 14.50 -30.75 3.49
C GLN A 21 14.89 -29.40 4.12
N TYR A 22 14.40 -29.07 5.32
CA TYR A 22 14.82 -27.87 6.04
C TYR A 22 16.31 -27.89 6.36
N GLU A 23 16.81 -29.01 6.87
CA GLU A 23 18.24 -29.17 7.19
C GLU A 23 19.12 -29.01 5.94
N PHE A 24 18.69 -29.53 4.79
CA PHE A 24 19.39 -29.35 3.53
C PHE A 24 19.36 -27.89 3.03
N ILE A 25 18.20 -27.23 3.09
CA ILE A 25 18.08 -25.83 2.65
C ILE A 25 18.90 -24.91 3.58
N ASP A 26 18.93 -25.18 4.88
CA ASP A 26 19.71 -24.43 5.85
C ASP A 26 21.22 -24.56 5.62
N GLN A 27 21.69 -25.67 5.03
CA GLN A 27 23.11 -25.85 4.66
C GLN A 27 23.62 -24.89 3.59
N PHE A 28 22.73 -24.23 2.83
CA PHE A 28 23.15 -23.14 1.92
C PHE A 28 23.66 -21.91 2.67
N ILE A 29 23.28 -21.76 3.95
CA ILE A 29 23.78 -20.72 4.85
C ILE A 29 24.32 -21.38 6.14
N PRO A 30 25.48 -22.06 6.07
CA PRO A 30 26.02 -22.84 7.20
C PRO A 30 26.32 -21.97 8.43
N GLU A 31 26.47 -20.65 8.26
CA GLU A 31 26.62 -19.68 9.33
C GLU A 31 25.37 -19.56 10.22
N LEU A 32 24.18 -19.92 9.71
CA LEU A 32 22.96 -20.01 10.51
C LEU A 32 22.92 -21.29 11.36
N ALA A 33 23.40 -22.40 10.82
CA ALA A 33 23.40 -23.71 11.50
C ALA A 33 24.43 -23.83 12.64
N SER A 34 25.51 -23.05 12.61
CA SER A 34 26.62 -23.10 13.57
C SER A 34 26.52 -22.10 14.74
N SER A 35 25.41 -21.38 14.84
CA SER A 35 25.35 -20.17 15.67
C SER A 35 25.00 -20.41 17.13
N GLU A 36 25.99 -20.82 17.92
CA GLU A 36 26.00 -20.58 19.36
C GLU A 36 26.49 -19.14 19.64
N ARG A 37 25.54 -18.19 19.70
CA ARG A 37 25.67 -16.83 20.29
C ARG A 37 26.60 -15.79 19.62
N LYS A 38 27.22 -16.05 18.46
CA LYS A 38 28.03 -15.04 17.74
C LYS A 38 27.21 -14.19 16.75
N LEU A 39 27.70 -12.98 16.45
CA LEU A 39 27.16 -12.10 15.40
C LEU A 39 27.43 -12.73 14.02
N VAL A 40 26.37 -13.10 13.30
CA VAL A 40 26.43 -13.74 11.99
C VAL A 40 26.24 -12.67 10.91
N HIS A 41 27.26 -12.50 10.05
CA HIS A 41 27.21 -11.57 8.92
C HIS A 41 27.11 -12.35 7.61
N LEU A 42 25.96 -12.26 6.97
CA LEU A 42 25.69 -12.87 5.66
C LEU A 42 25.94 -11.83 4.57
N THR A 43 27.07 -11.96 3.88
CA THR A 43 27.49 -11.05 2.79
C THR A 43 27.84 -11.78 1.50
N ASN A 44 27.79 -13.12 1.49
CA ASN A 44 28.19 -13.93 0.36
C ASN A 44 27.04 -14.03 -0.66
N PHE A 45 27.18 -13.29 -1.75
CA PHE A 45 26.20 -13.26 -2.82
C PHE A 45 25.99 -14.62 -3.48
N LYS A 46 27.06 -15.41 -3.66
CA LYS A 46 26.98 -16.73 -4.29
C LYS A 46 26.15 -17.71 -3.47
N GLN A 47 26.26 -17.68 -2.14
CA GLN A 47 25.40 -18.48 -1.25
C GLN A 47 23.92 -18.14 -1.44
N PHE A 48 23.58 -16.84 -1.53
CA PHE A 48 22.20 -16.42 -1.81
C PHE A 48 21.74 -16.83 -3.20
N GLU A 49 22.60 -16.73 -4.21
CA GLU A 49 22.31 -17.15 -5.57
C GLU A 49 22.00 -18.65 -5.66
N ASP A 50 22.84 -19.48 -5.06
CA ASP A 50 22.69 -20.95 -5.05
C ASP A 50 21.41 -21.35 -4.29
N LEU A 51 21.12 -20.70 -3.16
CA LEU A 51 19.88 -20.86 -2.39
C LEU A 51 18.65 -20.50 -3.21
N ILE A 52 18.63 -19.30 -3.82
CA ILE A 52 17.48 -18.81 -4.59
C ILE A 52 17.26 -19.71 -5.81
N TYR A 53 18.31 -20.09 -6.53
CA TYR A 53 18.22 -21.01 -7.65
C TYR A 53 17.64 -22.37 -7.21
N HIS A 54 18.07 -22.88 -6.05
CA HIS A 54 17.54 -24.11 -5.50
C HIS A 54 16.04 -24.03 -5.19
N LEU A 55 15.57 -22.91 -4.63
CA LEU A 55 14.15 -22.68 -4.36
C LEU A 55 13.34 -22.45 -5.65
N GLU A 56 13.90 -21.75 -6.64
CA GLU A 56 13.24 -21.53 -7.94
C GLU A 56 13.05 -22.82 -8.72
N SER A 57 14.02 -23.75 -8.67
CA SER A 57 13.94 -25.02 -9.39
C SER A 57 12.69 -25.83 -9.08
N THR A 58 12.12 -25.68 -7.90
CA THR A 58 10.84 -26.29 -7.51
C THR A 58 9.67 -25.83 -8.38
N PHE A 59 9.72 -24.58 -8.85
CA PHE A 59 8.65 -23.99 -9.65
C PHE A 59 8.88 -24.13 -11.15
N LEU A 60 10.10 -24.44 -11.60
CA LEU A 60 10.43 -24.64 -13.02
C LEU A 60 9.88 -25.96 -13.58
N VAL A 61 9.81 -27.01 -12.75
CA VAL A 61 9.24 -28.33 -13.13
C VAL A 61 7.75 -28.23 -13.52
N LYS A 62 7.09 -27.14 -13.09
CA LYS A 62 5.66 -26.86 -13.32
C LYS A 62 5.35 -26.49 -14.77
N ASP A 63 6.32 -25.96 -15.52
CA ASP A 63 6.12 -25.53 -16.91
C ASP A 63 6.36 -26.69 -17.92
N GLU A 64 6.88 -27.84 -17.47
CA GLU A 64 7.23 -28.99 -18.33
C GLU A 64 6.25 -30.18 -18.21
N ILE A 65 5.42 -30.25 -17.16
CA ILE A 65 4.54 -31.39 -16.88
C ILE A 65 3.06 -30.97 -16.99
N ASP A 66 2.54 -31.01 -18.22
CA ASP A 66 1.13 -30.78 -18.58
C ASP A 66 0.16 -31.89 -18.09
N ASN A 67 0.62 -32.81 -17.23
CA ASN A 67 -0.09 -34.05 -16.88
C ASN A 67 -0.56 -34.14 -15.42
N GLY A 68 -0.77 -33.01 -14.73
CA GLY A 68 -1.48 -33.00 -13.45
C GLY A 68 -0.81 -33.78 -12.30
N GLU A 69 0.48 -34.14 -12.41
CA GLU A 69 1.22 -34.69 -11.28
C GLU A 69 1.46 -33.61 -10.23
N ASN A 70 1.09 -33.91 -8.99
CA ASN A 70 1.08 -32.99 -7.85
C ASN A 70 2.45 -32.32 -7.64
N ILE A 71 2.55 -31.03 -7.97
CA ILE A 71 3.63 -30.09 -7.63
C ILE A 71 4.11 -30.24 -6.17
N GLU A 72 3.18 -30.66 -5.30
CA GLU A 72 3.36 -30.89 -3.88
C GLU A 72 4.44 -31.95 -3.56
N THR A 73 4.73 -32.86 -4.49
CA THR A 73 5.71 -33.93 -4.28
C THR A 73 7.16 -33.48 -4.36
N TYR A 74 7.44 -32.37 -5.06
CA TYR A 74 8.78 -31.78 -5.23
C TYR A 74 8.88 -30.37 -4.63
N LEU A 75 7.83 -29.94 -3.90
CA LEU A 75 7.82 -28.64 -3.25
C LEU A 75 8.93 -28.57 -2.20
N LYS A 76 9.83 -27.59 -2.37
CA LYS A 76 10.83 -27.22 -1.39
C LYS A 76 10.29 -26.11 -0.53
N ILE A 77 10.04 -26.37 0.75
CA ILE A 77 9.62 -25.34 1.70
C ILE A 77 10.86 -24.94 2.51
N PRO A 78 11.27 -23.67 2.54
CA PRO A 78 12.41 -23.25 3.34
C PRO A 78 12.07 -23.24 4.82
N SER A 79 13.09 -23.30 5.68
CA SER A 79 12.92 -23.03 7.10
C SER A 79 12.48 -21.58 7.33
N ILE A 80 11.94 -21.30 8.52
CA ILE A 80 11.56 -19.94 8.90
C ILE A 80 12.75 -18.97 8.89
N ASP A 81 13.96 -19.45 9.18
CA ASP A 81 15.17 -18.64 9.22
C ASP A 81 15.61 -18.20 7.84
N ILE A 82 15.58 -19.14 6.89
CA ILE A 82 15.81 -18.85 5.49
C ILE A 82 14.72 -17.90 4.97
N PHE A 83 13.46 -18.10 5.35
CA PHE A 83 12.39 -17.22 4.94
C PHE A 83 12.53 -15.78 5.46
N ARG A 84 13.00 -15.60 6.71
CA ARG A 84 13.38 -14.28 7.26
C ARG A 84 14.50 -13.60 6.45
N VAL A 85 15.48 -14.38 6.01
CA VAL A 85 16.56 -13.89 5.13
C VAL A 85 16.00 -13.48 3.78
N LEU A 86 15.11 -14.27 3.16
CA LEU A 86 14.48 -13.95 1.88
C LEU A 86 13.65 -12.65 1.95
N ILE A 87 12.84 -12.46 2.99
CA ILE A 87 12.09 -11.21 3.20
C ILE A 87 13.05 -10.03 3.40
N THR A 88 14.15 -10.25 4.12
CA THR A 88 15.16 -9.20 4.30
C THR A 88 15.81 -8.83 2.96
N LEU A 89 16.22 -9.79 2.14
CA LEU A 89 16.77 -9.56 0.79
C LEU A 89 15.76 -8.85 -0.12
N ALA A 90 14.49 -9.26 -0.07
CA ALA A 90 13.40 -8.61 -0.80
C ALA A 90 13.14 -7.15 -0.36
N SER A 91 13.50 -6.80 0.87
CA SER A 91 13.37 -5.43 1.41
C SER A 91 14.57 -4.52 1.11
N ARG A 92 15.63 -5.03 0.48
CA ARG A 92 16.83 -4.23 0.20
C ARG A 92 16.68 -3.45 -1.11
N CYS A 93 17.10 -2.19 -1.07
CA CYS A 93 17.28 -1.38 -2.27
C CYS A 93 18.64 -1.71 -2.92
N LEU A 94 18.70 -1.80 -4.24
CA LEU A 94 19.93 -2.17 -4.98
C LEU A 94 21.09 -1.21 -4.66
N SER A 95 20.81 0.10 -4.57
CA SER A 95 21.81 1.11 -4.22
C SER A 95 22.34 1.01 -2.77
N THR A 96 21.75 0.15 -1.95
CA THR A 96 22.14 -0.06 -0.55
C THR A 96 22.99 -1.31 -0.29
N TYR A 97 23.39 -2.08 -1.30
CA TYR A 97 24.30 -3.20 -1.05
C TYR A 97 25.68 -2.75 -0.52
N PHE A 98 25.99 -1.44 -0.57
CA PHE A 98 27.34 -0.93 -0.33
C PHE A 98 27.44 0.22 0.69
N THR A 99 26.36 0.57 1.40
CA THR A 99 26.39 1.67 2.39
C THR A 99 26.72 1.16 3.79
N HIS A 100 28.00 0.87 4.04
CA HIS A 100 28.82 1.44 5.12
C HIS A 100 30.09 0.61 5.38
N GLY A 101 31.21 1.34 5.56
CA GLY A 101 32.41 0.79 6.16
C GLY A 101 32.10 0.18 7.53
N SER A 102 32.65 -1.00 7.78
CA SER A 102 32.70 -1.53 9.14
C SER A 102 33.60 -0.60 9.98
N PRO A 103 33.29 -0.37 11.28
CA PRO A 103 34.35 -0.07 12.21
C PRO A 103 35.26 -1.30 12.20
N SER A 104 36.53 -1.07 11.92
CA SER A 104 37.59 -2.06 12.04
C SER A 104 37.45 -2.83 13.35
N ILE A 105 37.00 -4.09 13.27
CA ILE A 105 37.21 -5.06 14.32
C ILE A 105 38.37 -5.92 13.82
N ASP A 106 39.49 -5.79 14.52
CA ASP A 106 40.67 -6.64 14.48
C ASP A 106 41.33 -6.85 13.11
N GLY A 107 42.01 -5.82 12.61
CA GLY A 107 43.25 -5.96 11.81
C GLY A 107 43.18 -6.67 10.46
N LEU A 108 42.03 -7.19 10.04
CA LEU A 108 41.82 -7.86 8.76
C LEU A 108 41.03 -6.94 7.85
N ILE A 109 41.75 -6.11 7.10
CA ILE A 109 41.25 -5.40 5.92
C ILE A 109 41.02 -6.47 4.82
N ALA A 110 39.95 -7.24 4.93
CA ALA A 110 39.58 -8.21 3.90
C ALA A 110 38.62 -7.56 2.90
N ASN A 111 39.11 -7.31 1.70
CA ASN A 111 38.39 -7.46 0.42
C ASN A 111 37.04 -6.73 0.20
N ASN A 112 36.79 -5.59 0.85
CA ASN A 112 35.58 -4.81 0.60
C ASN A 112 35.43 -4.37 -0.88
N GLU A 113 36.55 -4.15 -1.58
CA GLU A 113 36.57 -3.86 -3.03
C GLU A 113 36.32 -5.10 -3.90
N TYR A 114 36.80 -6.28 -3.51
CA TYR A 114 36.60 -7.51 -4.28
C TYR A 114 35.15 -8.00 -4.19
N THR A 115 34.55 -7.98 -3.01
CA THR A 115 33.11 -8.28 -2.83
C THR A 115 32.24 -7.25 -3.55
N LYS A 116 32.66 -5.98 -3.57
CA LYS A 116 32.01 -4.93 -4.36
C LYS A 116 32.09 -5.24 -5.86
N ASN A 117 33.26 -5.60 -6.39
CA ASN A 117 33.45 -5.91 -7.80
C ASN A 117 32.66 -7.15 -8.24
N LEU A 118 32.62 -8.23 -7.46
CA LEU A 118 31.81 -9.42 -7.76
C LEU A 118 30.31 -9.11 -7.76
N ASN A 119 29.83 -8.29 -6.82
CA ASN A 119 28.43 -7.91 -6.75
C ASN A 119 28.05 -6.96 -7.89
N GLU A 120 28.92 -6.01 -8.23
CA GLU A 120 28.74 -5.15 -9.41
C GLU A 120 28.76 -5.95 -10.72
N GLU A 121 29.61 -6.97 -10.84
CA GLU A 121 29.63 -7.89 -11.99
C GLU A 121 28.32 -8.66 -12.10
N TYR A 122 27.78 -9.15 -10.97
CA TYR A 122 26.48 -9.80 -10.96
C TYR A 122 25.34 -8.83 -11.32
N GLU A 123 25.30 -7.62 -10.77
CA GLU A 123 24.27 -6.62 -11.12
C GLU A 123 24.35 -6.21 -12.60
N LYS A 124 25.55 -6.23 -13.19
CA LYS A 124 25.78 -5.97 -14.62
C LYS A 124 25.46 -7.19 -15.50
N CYS A 125 25.17 -8.36 -14.94
CA CYS A 125 24.72 -9.53 -15.69
C CYS A 125 23.28 -9.33 -16.18
N ILE A 126 23.13 -8.85 -17.42
CA ILE A 126 21.85 -8.56 -18.09
C ILE A 126 20.87 -9.75 -18.09
N TYR A 127 21.37 -10.99 -17.98
CA TYR A 127 20.57 -12.20 -18.16
C TYR A 127 19.78 -12.66 -16.92
N LYS A 128 19.97 -12.04 -15.73
CA LYS A 128 19.27 -12.46 -14.50
C LYS A 128 18.58 -11.30 -13.79
N PRO A 129 17.31 -11.45 -13.35
CA PRO A 129 16.68 -10.46 -12.49
C PRO A 129 17.43 -10.30 -11.15
N PRO A 130 17.39 -9.12 -10.51
CA PRO A 130 18.05 -8.91 -9.22
C PRO A 130 17.55 -9.85 -8.11
N LEU A 131 18.40 -10.18 -7.13
CA LEU A 131 18.04 -11.07 -6.01
C LEU A 131 16.73 -10.67 -5.33
N ARG A 132 16.55 -9.36 -5.09
CA ARG A 132 15.33 -8.77 -4.52
C ARG A 132 14.07 -9.27 -5.24
N ASP A 133 14.06 -9.13 -6.57
CA ASP A 133 12.89 -9.44 -7.39
C ASP A 133 12.65 -10.95 -7.46
N ARG A 134 13.73 -11.75 -7.47
CA ARG A 134 13.66 -13.22 -7.39
C ARG A 134 13.12 -13.70 -6.04
N CYS A 135 13.53 -13.09 -4.92
CA CYS A 135 12.96 -13.38 -3.60
C CYS A 135 11.45 -13.07 -3.55
N ILE A 136 11.03 -11.91 -4.08
CA ILE A 136 9.60 -11.57 -4.20
C ILE A 136 8.85 -12.59 -5.07
N MET A 137 9.43 -12.99 -6.20
CA MET A 137 8.84 -13.99 -7.09
C MET A 137 8.65 -15.33 -6.37
N ILE A 138 9.67 -15.85 -5.69
CA ILE A 138 9.59 -17.09 -4.90
C ILE A 138 8.44 -16.99 -3.88
N MET A 139 8.37 -15.91 -3.10
CA MET A 139 7.32 -15.73 -2.11
C MET A 139 5.94 -15.64 -2.74
N ARG A 140 5.79 -14.97 -3.88
CA ARG A 140 4.53 -14.96 -4.65
C ARG A 140 4.13 -16.35 -5.14
N ARG A 141 5.08 -17.18 -5.56
CA ARG A 141 4.81 -18.57 -5.94
C ARG A 141 4.35 -19.41 -4.74
N TYR A 142 4.91 -19.20 -3.54
CA TYR A 142 4.36 -19.81 -2.33
C TYR A 142 2.95 -19.29 -1.98
N MET A 143 2.68 -17.99 -2.19
CA MET A 143 1.32 -17.45 -2.05
C MET A 143 0.34 -18.11 -3.05
N ASP A 144 0.75 -18.35 -4.30
CA ASP A 144 -0.08 -19.05 -5.28
C ASP A 144 -0.40 -20.49 -4.84
N ILE A 145 0.52 -21.15 -4.12
CA ILE A 145 0.27 -22.49 -3.53
C ILE A 145 -0.84 -22.44 -2.48
N LEU A 146 -0.90 -21.40 -1.65
CA LEU A 146 -1.98 -21.24 -0.66
C LEU A 146 -3.37 -21.20 -1.30
N ILE A 147 -3.46 -20.76 -2.56
CA ILE A 147 -4.72 -20.65 -3.31
C ILE A 147 -4.99 -21.92 -4.12
N THR A 148 -3.96 -22.47 -4.76
CA THR A 148 -4.12 -23.50 -5.82
C THR A 148 -3.88 -24.94 -5.35
N SER A 149 -3.23 -25.14 -4.19
CA SER A 149 -2.91 -26.48 -3.68
C SER A 149 -4.16 -27.19 -3.18
N THR A 150 -4.27 -28.48 -3.51
CA THR A 150 -5.34 -29.36 -3.05
C THR A 150 -4.99 -30.05 -1.73
N SER A 151 -3.70 -30.15 -1.37
CA SER A 151 -3.25 -30.70 -0.10
C SER A 151 -3.41 -29.72 1.07
N PRO A 152 -4.26 -30.04 2.07
CA PRO A 152 -4.43 -29.19 3.24
C PRO A 152 -3.15 -29.08 4.08
N THR A 153 -2.32 -30.14 4.10
CA THR A 153 -1.04 -30.14 4.82
C THR A 153 -0.05 -29.17 4.21
N THR A 154 0.06 -29.14 2.88
CA THR A 154 0.94 -28.21 2.17
C THR A 154 0.51 -26.76 2.41
N VAL A 155 -0.80 -26.49 2.28
CA VAL A 155 -1.36 -25.17 2.58
C VAL A 155 -1.05 -24.75 4.01
N GLU A 156 -1.20 -25.65 4.99
CA GLU A 156 -0.92 -25.34 6.39
C GLU A 156 0.55 -25.04 6.68
N LEU A 157 1.48 -25.80 6.08
CA LEU A 157 2.92 -25.56 6.24
C LEU A 157 3.34 -24.22 5.65
N VAL A 158 2.94 -23.92 4.41
CA VAL A 158 3.23 -22.64 3.76
C VAL A 158 2.56 -21.50 4.51
N TYR A 159 1.31 -21.69 4.95
CA TYR A 159 0.58 -20.69 5.71
C TYR A 159 1.30 -20.34 7.01
N LYS A 160 1.73 -21.37 7.74
CA LYS A 160 2.48 -21.21 8.99
C LYS A 160 3.82 -20.50 8.76
N LEU A 161 4.52 -20.77 7.66
CA LEU A 161 5.77 -20.10 7.31
C LEU A 161 5.60 -18.58 7.20
N PHE A 162 4.59 -18.11 6.46
CA PHE A 162 4.26 -16.69 6.37
C PHE A 162 3.75 -16.13 7.70
N LEU A 163 2.83 -16.84 8.34
CA LEU A 163 2.20 -16.41 9.59
C LEU A 163 3.24 -16.19 10.69
N ASP A 164 4.11 -17.16 10.92
CA ASP A 164 5.11 -17.10 11.97
C ASP A 164 6.13 -15.97 11.71
N THR A 165 6.46 -15.72 10.44
CA THR A 165 7.40 -14.64 10.08
C THR A 165 6.76 -13.26 10.22
N PHE A 166 5.52 -13.07 9.77
CA PHE A 166 4.84 -11.77 9.87
C PHE A 166 4.34 -11.47 11.29
N LYS A 167 4.02 -12.49 12.09
CA LYS A 167 3.74 -12.33 13.53
C LYS A 167 4.91 -11.77 14.32
N GLU A 168 6.12 -11.73 13.78
CA GLU A 168 7.23 -11.08 14.48
C GLU A 168 7.11 -9.55 14.51
N PHE A 169 6.48 -8.95 13.50
CA PHE A 169 6.42 -7.49 13.39
C PHE A 169 4.99 -6.94 13.25
N ILE A 170 4.02 -7.77 12.90
CA ILE A 170 2.58 -7.45 12.94
C ILE A 170 2.02 -7.98 14.27
N ILE A 171 2.48 -7.38 15.36
CA ILE A 171 2.13 -7.76 16.73
C ILE A 171 1.11 -6.82 17.36
N GLN A 172 0.33 -7.39 18.28
CA GLN A 172 -0.48 -6.62 19.21
C GLN A 172 0.44 -5.85 20.17
N PRO A 173 0.24 -4.54 20.33
CA PRO A 173 0.99 -3.78 21.31
C PRO A 173 0.50 -4.09 22.72
N GLU A 174 1.38 -4.54 23.62
CA GLU A 174 0.96 -4.80 25.01
C GLU A 174 0.65 -3.49 25.74
N PHE A 175 1.40 -2.40 25.53
CA PHE A 175 1.05 -1.03 25.95
C PHE A 175 1.93 -0.02 25.18
N PHE A 176 1.46 0.54 24.04
CA PHE A 176 2.12 1.72 23.47
C PHE A 176 1.50 3.00 24.01
N HIS A 177 2.26 3.71 24.85
CA HIS A 177 2.15 5.16 24.88
C HIS A 177 2.77 5.68 23.58
N ILE A 178 1.96 5.85 22.53
CA ILE A 178 2.38 6.63 21.36
C ILE A 178 2.59 8.07 21.84
N LYS A 179 3.80 8.40 22.28
CA LYS A 179 4.21 9.79 22.49
C LYS A 179 4.31 10.43 21.11
N GLY A 180 3.24 11.09 20.72
CA GLY A 180 3.10 11.71 19.40
C GLY A 180 1.67 11.66 18.88
N THR A 181 0.67 11.78 19.74
CA THR A 181 -0.71 12.01 19.31
C THR A 181 -0.73 13.23 18.39
N LEU A 182 -1.03 13.01 17.12
CA LEU A 182 -1.36 14.06 16.17
C LEU A 182 -2.44 14.97 16.77
N PRO A 183 -2.39 16.30 16.55
CA PRO A 183 -3.41 17.21 17.06
C PRO A 183 -4.79 16.82 16.50
N LYS A 184 -5.73 16.52 17.39
CA LYS A 184 -7.06 15.94 17.12
C LYS A 184 -8.06 16.83 16.36
N ASP A 185 -7.70 18.02 15.88
CA ASP A 185 -8.70 19.06 15.60
C ASP A 185 -8.65 19.71 14.19
N ARG A 186 -8.51 18.96 13.09
CA ARG A 186 -8.58 19.60 11.75
C ARG A 186 -9.58 19.09 10.73
N TYR A 187 -10.20 17.91 10.89
CA TYR A 187 -11.07 17.37 9.82
C TYR A 187 -12.57 17.38 10.14
N LEU A 188 -12.98 17.48 11.41
CA LEU A 188 -14.40 17.49 11.79
C LEU A 188 -15.03 18.89 11.95
N ARG A 189 -14.32 19.96 11.54
CA ARG A 189 -14.82 21.34 11.65
C ARG A 189 -14.75 22.12 10.33
N SER A 190 -15.12 21.48 9.22
CA SER A 190 -15.67 22.23 8.09
C SER A 190 -17.09 22.66 8.44
N LYS A 191 -17.22 23.73 9.24
CA LYS A 191 -18.47 24.51 9.26
C LYS A 191 -18.49 25.32 7.96
N ARG A 192 -18.95 24.70 6.86
CA ARG A 192 -19.61 25.48 5.81
C ARG A 192 -20.80 26.16 6.50
N LYS A 193 -20.71 27.48 6.72
CA LYS A 193 -21.88 28.28 7.08
C LYS A 193 -22.79 28.23 5.87
N ILE A 194 -23.80 27.36 5.89
CA ILE A 194 -24.94 27.45 4.99
C ILE A 194 -25.63 28.77 5.36
N ALA A 195 -25.44 29.79 4.53
CA ALA A 195 -26.18 31.05 4.64
C ALA A 195 -27.64 30.79 4.26
N LEU A 196 -28.44 30.29 5.19
CA LEU A 196 -29.87 30.50 5.15
C LEU A 196 -30.10 31.95 5.61
N ARG A 197 -30.29 32.88 4.68
CA ARG A 197 -30.90 34.18 5.00
C ARG A 197 -32.33 34.19 4.48
N GLN A 198 -33.22 33.76 5.38
CA GLN A 198 -34.52 34.39 5.55
C GLN A 198 -34.31 35.81 6.10
N GLU A 199 -35.13 36.73 5.60
CA GLU A 199 -35.22 38.12 6.05
C GLU A 199 -35.60 38.18 7.53
N THR A 200 -34.90 39.01 8.31
CA THR A 200 -35.50 39.97 9.27
C THR A 200 -34.41 40.77 9.99
N ASN A 201 -34.60 42.10 9.98
CA ASN A 201 -33.85 43.12 10.72
C ASN A 201 -33.90 42.89 12.23
N VAL A 202 -32.79 43.16 12.95
CA VAL A 202 -32.71 44.05 14.13
C VAL A 202 -31.23 44.50 14.29
N GLU A 203 -31.04 45.81 14.46
CA GLU A 203 -29.78 46.53 14.71
C GLU A 203 -29.24 46.40 16.15
N GLU A 204 -28.04 46.98 16.34
CA GLU A 204 -27.32 47.35 17.58
C GLU A 204 -26.15 46.41 17.98
N SER A 205 -24.95 46.86 18.36
CA SER A 205 -24.19 48.12 18.25
C SER A 205 -22.80 47.87 18.90
N HIS A 206 -21.79 48.66 18.49
CA HIS A 206 -20.50 48.95 19.15
C HIS A 206 -19.40 47.84 19.30
N GLU A 207 -18.09 48.09 19.31
CA GLU A 207 -17.14 49.15 18.88
C GLU A 207 -15.71 48.72 19.37
N VAL A 208 -14.64 49.25 18.75
CA VAL A 208 -13.25 49.42 19.26
C VAL A 208 -12.16 48.30 19.11
N ILE A 209 -11.38 48.43 18.02
CA ILE A 209 -9.91 48.73 17.88
C ILE A 209 -8.92 48.33 19.00
N SER A 210 -7.80 47.68 18.65
CA SER A 210 -6.44 48.07 19.11
C SER A 210 -5.31 47.39 18.30
N ASP A 211 -4.47 48.23 17.70
CA ASP A 211 -3.21 47.95 17.00
C ASP A 211 -2.06 47.59 17.95
N SER A 212 -1.08 46.83 17.45
CA SER A 212 0.34 47.04 17.75
C SER A 212 1.25 46.30 16.75
N GLU A 213 1.92 47.09 15.90
CA GLU A 213 3.15 46.74 15.18
C GLU A 213 4.34 46.67 16.15
N GLU A 214 5.33 45.79 15.91
CA GLU A 214 6.76 46.13 16.06
C GLU A 214 7.67 45.05 15.43
N GLU A 215 8.73 45.55 14.79
CA GLU A 215 9.68 44.95 13.84
C GLU A 215 10.80 44.05 14.44
N PRO A 216 11.60 43.34 13.60
CA PRO A 216 12.48 42.24 14.01
C PRO A 216 13.92 42.68 14.35
N PRO A 217 14.71 41.87 15.09
CA PRO A 217 16.13 42.14 15.23
C PRO A 217 17.00 41.39 14.20
N SER A 218 18.01 42.14 13.76
CA SER A 218 19.04 41.88 12.76
C SER A 218 20.02 40.75 13.07
N LEU A 219 20.46 40.08 11.99
CA LEU A 219 21.73 39.34 11.85
C LEU A 219 22.95 40.22 12.19
N VAL A 220 23.97 39.62 12.82
CA VAL A 220 25.40 39.65 12.45
C VAL A 220 26.28 39.24 13.66
N ASN A 221 26.97 38.09 13.50
CA ASN A 221 28.30 37.71 14.03
C ASN A 221 28.35 36.28 14.56
N ASP A 222 28.77 35.31 13.74
CA ASP A 222 29.66 34.20 14.18
C ASP A 222 30.18 33.31 13.03
N ILE A 223 30.75 33.93 11.98
CA ILE A 223 31.43 33.18 10.88
C ILE A 223 32.90 32.89 11.22
N ALA A 224 33.46 33.53 12.25
CA ALA A 224 34.87 33.38 12.61
C ALA A 224 35.19 32.14 13.48
N SER A 225 34.17 31.50 14.07
CA SER A 225 34.33 30.31 14.93
C SER A 225 34.24 28.98 14.16
N GLU A 226 33.69 28.97 12.94
CA GLU A 226 33.51 27.75 12.13
C GLU A 226 34.71 27.42 11.23
N VAL A 227 35.52 28.43 10.86
CA VAL A 227 36.67 28.29 9.94
C VAL A 227 37.89 27.61 10.60
N LYS A 228 37.94 27.52 11.94
CA LYS A 228 39.05 26.88 12.68
C LYS A 228 38.94 25.35 12.83
N LYS A 229 37.86 24.71 12.34
CA LYS A 229 37.69 23.24 12.42
C LYS A 229 38.22 22.46 11.21
N PHE A 230 38.69 23.14 10.15
CA PHE A 230 39.16 22.49 8.93
C PHE A 230 40.56 22.97 8.52
N GLN A 231 41.58 22.50 9.24
CA GLN A 231 43.00 22.41 8.83
C GLN A 231 43.74 21.79 10.03
N PRO A 232 44.48 20.66 9.95
CA PRO A 232 45.24 20.17 8.80
C PRO A 232 45.13 18.64 8.53
N TYR A 233 45.22 18.23 7.27
CA TYR A 233 46.26 17.30 6.79
C TYR A 233 46.35 17.47 5.28
N ASN A 234 47.21 18.41 4.91
CA ASN A 234 47.84 18.51 3.60
C ASN A 234 48.65 17.24 3.33
N MET A 235 48.39 16.57 2.21
CA MET A 235 49.42 15.84 1.47
C MET A 235 49.28 16.19 -0.01
N SER A 236 50.37 16.73 -0.53
CA SER A 236 50.66 17.27 -1.86
C SER A 236 50.71 16.22 -3.00
N PRO A 237 50.84 16.63 -4.28
CA PRO A 237 50.40 15.84 -5.44
C PRO A 237 51.48 14.99 -6.12
N LEU A 238 51.01 13.99 -6.87
CA LEU A 238 51.58 13.39 -8.10
C LEU A 238 53.03 12.85 -8.08
N LYS A 239 53.16 11.52 -8.25
CA LYS A 239 54.24 10.92 -9.07
C LYS A 239 53.70 9.81 -9.97
N ARG A 240 53.94 9.99 -11.28
CA ARG A 240 53.92 8.97 -12.33
C ARG A 240 54.84 7.81 -11.96
N ASN A 241 54.46 6.59 -12.36
CA ASN A 241 55.39 5.64 -12.96
C ASN A 241 54.63 4.60 -13.81
N THR A 242 54.91 4.66 -15.11
CA THR A 242 54.76 3.61 -16.12
C THR A 242 55.82 2.52 -15.90
N GLY A 243 55.49 1.24 -16.11
CA GLY A 243 56.52 0.23 -16.42
C GLY A 243 56.26 -1.23 -16.01
N ILE A 244 55.74 -2.02 -16.96
CA ILE A 244 56.31 -3.30 -17.49
C ILE A 244 56.47 -4.52 -16.56
N PHE A 245 55.81 -5.61 -16.98
CA PHE A 245 56.10 -7.05 -16.87
C PHE A 245 57.33 -7.51 -16.05
N SER A 246 57.13 -8.48 -15.15
CA SER A 246 57.54 -9.90 -15.29
C SER A 246 57.59 -10.63 -13.95
N GLY A 247 57.11 -11.89 -13.93
CA GLY A 247 57.80 -12.98 -13.22
C GLY A 247 57.25 -13.44 -11.86
N ASP A 248 56.47 -14.52 -11.94
CA ASP A 248 56.65 -15.76 -11.18
C ASP A 248 55.97 -16.03 -9.81
N ASN A 249 55.05 -17.00 -9.91
CA ASN A 249 54.85 -18.18 -9.04
C ASN A 249 54.15 -17.99 -7.68
N TYR A 250 52.86 -18.33 -7.62
CA TYR A 250 52.41 -19.54 -6.90
C TYR A 250 51.11 -20.08 -7.52
N LYS A 251 51.07 -21.41 -7.62
CA LYS A 251 50.23 -22.23 -8.48
C LYS A 251 48.78 -22.35 -8.00
N MET A 252 47.87 -22.28 -8.97
CA MET A 252 46.56 -22.93 -8.96
C MET A 252 46.70 -24.46 -8.84
N SER A 253 45.84 -25.09 -8.02
CA SER A 253 45.26 -26.43 -8.16
C SER A 253 44.51 -26.71 -6.85
N GLY A 254 43.30 -27.25 -6.76
CA GLY A 254 42.42 -27.84 -7.74
C GLY A 254 41.24 -28.43 -6.95
N LEU A 255 40.04 -28.24 -7.47
CA LEU A 255 38.88 -29.06 -7.14
C LEU A 255 39.22 -30.50 -7.54
N ASN A 256 39.22 -31.43 -6.56
CA ASN A 256 38.86 -32.85 -6.66
C ASN A 256 39.38 -33.55 -5.39
N ASP A 257 38.49 -33.82 -4.43
CA ASP A 257 38.53 -35.07 -3.65
C ASP A 257 37.27 -35.19 -2.77
N SER A 258 36.20 -35.66 -3.40
CA SER A 258 34.97 -36.12 -2.77
C SER A 258 35.04 -37.60 -2.34
N SER A 259 36.17 -38.04 -1.77
CA SER A 259 36.42 -39.46 -1.47
C SER A 259 37.02 -39.77 -0.09
N VAL A 260 37.17 -38.80 0.82
CA VAL A 260 37.72 -39.04 2.18
C VAL A 260 36.65 -38.96 3.29
N LEU A 261 35.37 -39.16 2.94
CA LEU A 261 34.24 -39.06 3.87
C LEU A 261 33.81 -40.39 4.54
N PHE A 262 34.60 -41.47 4.44
CA PHE A 262 34.23 -42.77 5.04
C PHE A 262 35.38 -43.54 5.72
N GLN A 263 36.36 -42.85 6.31
CA GLN A 263 37.34 -43.51 7.18
C GLN A 263 37.72 -42.60 8.33
N THR A 264 36.91 -42.61 9.40
CA THR A 264 37.34 -42.50 10.81
C THR A 264 36.12 -42.32 11.72
N MET A 265 35.46 -43.43 12.06
CA MET A 265 34.79 -43.54 13.36
C MET A 265 35.81 -44.08 14.37
N PRO A 266 35.81 -43.55 15.61
CA PRO A 266 35.99 -44.43 16.75
C PRO A 266 34.95 -44.14 17.84
N HIS A 267 34.12 -45.14 18.13
CA HIS A 267 33.47 -45.30 19.41
C HIS A 267 34.38 -46.14 20.33
N LEU A 268 34.24 -45.91 21.64
CA LEU A 268 34.79 -46.66 22.81
C LEU A 268 36.23 -46.33 23.25
N ASP A 269 36.32 -45.56 24.34
CA ASP A 269 36.93 -45.91 25.64
C ASP A 269 36.81 -44.66 26.56
N SER A 270 36.05 -44.69 27.68
CA SER A 270 36.51 -44.99 29.06
C SER A 270 37.86 -44.32 29.39
N GLU A 271 38.08 -43.53 30.45
CA GLU A 271 37.57 -43.46 31.82
C GLU A 271 38.13 -42.17 32.48
N SER A 272 37.53 -41.77 33.61
CA SER A 272 38.09 -40.98 34.73
C SER A 272 38.78 -39.62 34.50
N ASP A 273 38.17 -38.54 35.02
CA ASP A 273 38.75 -37.88 36.21
C ASP A 273 37.71 -37.05 36.98
N LEU A 274 37.67 -37.33 38.28
CA LEU A 274 36.81 -36.74 39.31
C LEU A 274 37.57 -35.67 40.10
N ALA A 275 36.78 -34.74 40.65
CA ALA A 275 36.96 -34.01 41.91
C ALA A 275 37.82 -32.72 41.96
N SER A 276 37.14 -31.60 42.21
CA SER A 276 37.15 -30.85 43.50
C SER A 276 36.47 -29.48 43.31
N SER A 277 35.23 -29.30 43.76
CA SER A 277 34.81 -28.80 45.09
C SER A 277 35.37 -27.42 45.48
N SER A 278 34.52 -26.40 45.53
CA SER A 278 34.27 -25.68 46.79
C SER A 278 33.02 -24.78 46.69
N GLU A 279 32.18 -24.95 47.70
CA GLU A 279 30.97 -24.19 47.99
C GLU A 279 31.31 -22.79 48.51
N GLY A 280 30.41 -21.84 48.28
CA GLY A 280 30.45 -20.49 48.82
C GLY A 280 29.06 -19.88 48.81
N GLU A 281 28.31 -20.14 49.87
CA GLU A 281 26.93 -19.74 50.12
C GLU A 281 26.79 -18.23 50.45
N LEU A 282 25.59 -17.70 50.12
CA LEU A 282 24.86 -16.58 50.74
C LEU A 282 25.31 -15.12 50.49
N SER A 283 24.51 -14.40 49.69
CA SER A 283 23.78 -13.23 50.23
C SER A 283 22.63 -12.76 49.33
N SER A 284 21.47 -12.67 49.95
CA SER A 284 20.17 -12.27 49.41
C SER A 284 20.08 -10.76 49.12
N LYS A 285 19.71 -10.38 47.89
CA LYS A 285 18.99 -9.11 47.63
C LYS A 285 17.85 -9.33 46.63
N ARG A 286 16.63 -9.32 47.18
CA ARG A 286 15.34 -9.22 46.47
C ARG A 286 15.44 -8.16 45.37
N ARG A 287 15.48 -8.59 44.10
CA ARG A 287 15.16 -7.74 42.94
C ARG A 287 13.82 -8.19 42.39
N LYS A 288 12.90 -7.23 42.29
CA LYS A 288 11.59 -7.35 41.66
C LYS A 288 11.75 -8.03 40.29
N GLY A 289 11.21 -9.23 40.18
CA GLY A 289 11.09 -9.93 38.91
C GLY A 289 10.07 -9.24 38.03
N SER A 290 10.53 -8.32 37.18
CA SER A 290 9.81 -7.97 35.96
C SER A 290 10.00 -9.11 34.98
N SER A 291 8.96 -9.91 34.78
CA SER A 291 8.95 -11.05 33.87
C SER A 291 8.99 -10.57 32.41
N ASN A 292 10.17 -10.24 31.88
CA ASN A 292 10.40 -10.24 30.45
C ASN A 292 10.46 -11.69 29.97
N ARG A 293 9.30 -12.27 29.64
CA ARG A 293 9.15 -13.55 28.94
C ARG A 293 9.06 -13.35 27.41
N TYR A 294 9.80 -12.40 26.85
CA TYR A 294 10.07 -12.40 25.41
C TYR A 294 11.42 -13.09 25.18
N SER A 295 11.32 -14.27 24.58
CA SER A 295 12.37 -15.20 24.13
C SER A 295 13.83 -14.76 24.38
N LYS A 296 14.47 -15.41 25.35
CA LYS A 296 15.93 -15.42 25.53
C LYS A 296 16.69 -16.18 24.43
N ASN A 297 16.03 -16.71 23.40
CA ASN A 297 16.62 -17.57 22.37
C ASN A 297 16.17 -17.16 20.96
N SER A 298 16.67 -16.05 20.42
CA SER A 298 16.74 -15.93 18.97
C SER A 298 18.17 -15.62 18.58
N ILE A 299 18.87 -16.67 18.18
CA ILE A 299 20.13 -16.64 17.44
C ILE A 299 20.09 -15.59 16.31
N LEU A 300 18.89 -15.31 15.76
CA LEU A 300 18.67 -14.37 14.66
C LEU A 300 18.65 -12.89 15.06
N ASN A 301 18.58 -12.57 16.35
CA ASN A 301 18.87 -11.20 16.81
C ASN A 301 20.30 -10.78 16.42
N ASN A 302 21.18 -11.74 16.22
CA ASN A 302 22.58 -11.54 15.86
C ASN A 302 22.86 -11.75 14.37
N VAL A 303 21.83 -11.97 13.53
CA VAL A 303 22.01 -12.13 12.08
C VAL A 303 21.92 -10.77 11.40
N ARG A 304 22.89 -10.50 10.52
CA ARG A 304 22.94 -9.32 9.67
C ARG A 304 23.12 -9.74 8.22
N VAL A 305 22.31 -9.18 7.33
CA VAL A 305 22.41 -9.39 5.88
C VAL A 305 22.99 -8.11 5.27
N PHE A 306 24.16 -8.20 4.65
CA PHE A 306 24.93 -7.03 4.15
C PHE A 306 25.07 -5.91 5.20
N GLY A 307 25.33 -6.29 6.46
CA GLY A 307 25.56 -5.35 7.58
C GLY A 307 24.29 -4.87 8.29
N ASP A 308 23.11 -5.10 7.71
CA ASP A 308 21.83 -4.67 8.25
C ASP A 308 21.13 -5.76 9.04
N TYR A 309 20.40 -5.36 10.07
CA TYR A 309 19.51 -6.27 10.78
C TYR A 309 18.40 -6.80 9.87
N LEU A 310 17.88 -7.98 10.18
CA LEU A 310 16.70 -8.53 9.52
C LEU A 310 15.52 -7.54 9.58
N ILE A 311 14.74 -7.48 8.50
CA ILE A 311 13.60 -6.56 8.39
C ILE A 311 12.53 -6.86 9.44
N SER A 312 12.32 -8.13 9.80
CA SER A 312 11.38 -8.51 10.86
C SER A 312 11.75 -7.87 12.20
N ARG A 313 13.05 -7.71 12.49
CA ARG A 313 13.54 -7.01 13.68
C ARG A 313 13.31 -5.50 13.59
N GLN A 314 13.56 -4.89 12.42
CA GLN A 314 13.40 -3.45 12.23
C GLN A 314 11.94 -2.99 12.34
N LEU A 315 11.02 -3.81 11.83
CA LEU A 315 9.59 -3.53 11.86
C LEU A 315 8.92 -3.96 13.16
N ASN A 316 9.60 -4.73 14.01
CA ASN A 316 9.03 -5.21 15.27
C ASN A 316 9.00 -4.05 16.29
N PRO A 317 7.81 -3.55 16.66
CA PRO A 317 7.71 -2.40 17.53
C PRO A 317 8.08 -2.70 19.00
N MET A 318 8.22 -3.97 19.40
CA MET A 318 8.77 -4.34 20.73
C MET A 318 10.30 -4.23 20.78
N ILE A 319 10.97 -4.39 19.63
CA ILE A 319 12.43 -4.30 19.53
C ILE A 319 12.85 -2.89 19.10
N ASN A 320 12.13 -2.31 18.14
CA ASN A 320 12.38 -0.99 17.57
C ASN A 320 11.21 -0.05 17.87
N SER A 321 11.17 0.46 19.10
CA SER A 321 9.99 1.14 19.68
C SER A 321 9.35 2.29 18.88
N PRO A 322 10.04 3.07 18.01
CA PRO A 322 9.36 4.08 17.20
C PRO A 322 8.93 3.59 15.80
N TYR A 323 9.44 2.45 15.32
CA TYR A 323 9.28 2.04 13.92
C TYR A 323 8.46 0.76 13.77
N ASN A 324 7.54 0.76 12.81
CA ASN A 324 6.64 -0.36 12.54
C ASN A 324 6.23 -0.38 11.06
N LEU A 325 5.36 -1.32 10.68
CA LEU A 325 4.89 -1.46 9.30
C LEU A 325 4.17 -0.19 8.80
N TRP A 326 3.39 0.51 9.63
CA TRP A 326 2.76 1.78 9.24
C TRP A 326 3.77 2.88 8.93
N LYS A 327 4.88 2.95 9.68
CA LYS A 327 5.98 3.88 9.38
C LYS A 327 6.71 3.51 8.10
N LEU A 328 6.84 2.22 7.79
CA LEU A 328 7.34 1.77 6.50
C LEU A 328 6.43 2.17 5.34
N ILE A 329 5.11 2.01 5.49
CA ILE A 329 4.11 2.47 4.50
C ILE A 329 4.25 3.99 4.29
N GLN A 330 4.35 4.75 5.39
CA GLN A 330 4.56 6.20 5.35
C GLN A 330 5.81 6.58 4.58
N TRP A 331 6.94 5.93 4.88
CA TRP A 331 8.23 6.16 4.24
C TRP A 331 8.20 5.81 2.76
N THR A 332 7.56 4.69 2.41
CA THR A 332 7.41 4.24 1.02
C THR A 332 6.68 5.29 0.18
N PHE A 333 5.55 5.82 0.66
CA PHE A 333 4.80 6.85 -0.05
C PHE A 333 5.47 8.23 -0.01
N HIS A 334 6.27 8.52 1.02
CA HIS A 334 7.11 9.71 1.03
C HIS A 334 8.20 9.64 -0.05
N CYS A 335 8.85 8.48 -0.22
CA CYS A 335 9.83 8.27 -1.29
C CYS A 335 9.21 8.37 -2.69
N ALA A 336 7.98 7.87 -2.87
CA ALA A 336 7.23 8.04 -4.12
C ALA A 336 7.01 9.52 -4.44
N ASP A 337 6.52 10.30 -3.47
CA ASP A 337 6.31 11.74 -3.64
C ASP A 337 7.62 12.48 -3.93
N PHE A 338 8.67 12.15 -3.18
CA PHE A 338 9.97 12.76 -3.37
C PHE A 338 10.54 12.49 -4.76
N SER A 339 10.44 11.24 -5.23
CA SER A 339 10.81 10.83 -6.60
C SER A 339 9.98 11.56 -7.66
N THR A 340 8.66 11.65 -7.49
CA THR A 340 7.78 12.42 -8.38
C THR A 340 8.20 13.88 -8.48
N MET A 341 8.54 14.50 -7.35
CA MET A 341 9.04 15.89 -7.34
C MET A 341 10.36 16.05 -8.09
N TYR A 342 11.24 15.03 -8.09
CA TYR A 342 12.48 15.05 -8.87
C TYR A 342 12.24 14.94 -10.36
N GLN A 343 11.28 14.14 -10.82
CA GLN A 343 11.00 13.96 -12.26
C GLN A 343 10.59 15.24 -12.95
N LYS A 344 9.85 16.09 -12.23
CA LYS A 344 9.51 17.44 -12.71
C LYS A 344 10.75 18.30 -12.95
N LYS A 345 11.93 17.88 -12.46
CA LYS A 345 13.19 18.65 -12.47
C LYS A 345 14.39 17.91 -13.09
N LEU A 346 14.38 16.57 -13.20
CA LEU A 346 15.51 15.73 -13.63
C LEU A 346 15.07 14.73 -14.70
N LEU A 347 15.99 14.38 -15.60
CA LEU A 347 15.85 13.29 -16.57
C LEU A 347 16.01 11.93 -15.88
N GLY A 348 14.95 11.11 -15.87
CA GLY A 348 15.01 9.68 -15.51
C GLY A 348 14.88 9.37 -14.01
N SER A 349 13.65 9.39 -13.48
CA SER A 349 13.35 8.99 -12.09
C SER A 349 13.73 7.60 -11.71
N ASN A 350 13.72 6.68 -12.68
CA ASN A 350 13.94 5.26 -12.44
C ASN A 350 15.36 5.01 -11.90
N CYS A 351 16.21 6.05 -11.93
CA CYS A 351 17.57 6.06 -11.43
C CYS A 351 17.75 6.80 -10.09
N THR A 352 16.72 7.42 -9.51
CA THR A 352 16.83 8.07 -8.18
C THR A 352 16.79 7.02 -7.08
N ASN A 353 17.52 7.24 -5.98
CA ASN A 353 17.46 6.33 -4.85
C ASN A 353 16.06 6.28 -4.23
N SER A 354 15.37 7.42 -4.24
CA SER A 354 14.00 7.55 -3.74
C SER A 354 13.03 6.63 -4.51
N HIS A 355 13.11 6.61 -5.85
CA HIS A 355 12.37 5.67 -6.68
C HIS A 355 12.71 4.21 -6.34
N LEU A 356 13.99 3.86 -6.29
CA LEU A 356 14.42 2.49 -6.02
C LEU A 356 13.97 2.00 -4.63
N ILE A 357 13.95 2.88 -3.63
CA ILE A 357 13.43 2.58 -2.29
C ILE A 357 11.91 2.37 -2.36
N PHE A 358 11.18 3.27 -3.02
CA PHE A 358 9.74 3.14 -3.24
C PHE A 358 9.40 1.82 -3.93
N GLU A 359 10.07 1.49 -5.04
CA GLU A 359 9.82 0.28 -5.81
C GLU A 359 10.07 -0.99 -4.98
N THR A 360 11.17 -1.04 -4.23
CA THR A 360 11.50 -2.14 -3.33
C THR A 360 10.39 -2.35 -2.29
N TYR A 361 10.03 -1.30 -1.56
CA TYR A 361 9.03 -1.46 -0.50
C TYR A 361 7.61 -1.63 -1.03
N SER A 362 7.29 -1.07 -2.19
CA SER A 362 5.99 -1.27 -2.84
C SER A 362 5.75 -2.74 -3.17
N LYS A 363 6.75 -3.43 -3.75
CA LYS A 363 6.67 -4.88 -4.04
C LYS A 363 6.53 -5.72 -2.77
N LEU A 364 7.28 -5.40 -1.71
CA LEU A 364 7.20 -6.09 -0.42
C LEU A 364 5.86 -5.86 0.27
N LEU A 365 5.39 -4.61 0.34
CA LEU A 365 4.11 -4.26 0.94
C LEU A 365 2.96 -4.95 0.21
N ARG A 366 3.01 -5.03 -1.12
CA ARG A 366 2.00 -5.76 -1.89
C ARG A 366 1.93 -7.23 -1.47
N LEU A 367 3.07 -7.91 -1.37
CA LEU A 367 3.14 -9.29 -0.86
C LEU A 367 2.55 -9.42 0.56
N ILE A 368 2.89 -8.49 1.46
CA ILE A 368 2.38 -8.51 2.84
C ILE A 368 0.85 -8.35 2.82
N PHE A 369 0.32 -7.37 2.09
CA PHE A 369 -1.12 -7.11 2.04
C PHE A 369 -1.90 -8.23 1.33
N ASP A 370 -1.33 -8.86 0.30
CA ASP A 370 -1.89 -10.07 -0.32
C ASP A 370 -2.03 -11.21 0.72
N PHE A 371 -0.99 -11.41 1.55
CA PHE A 371 -1.09 -12.38 2.64
C PHE A 371 -2.06 -11.95 3.75
N LEU A 372 -2.19 -10.67 4.07
CA LEU A 372 -3.19 -10.20 5.03
C LEU A 372 -4.62 -10.47 4.54
N GLN A 373 -4.88 -10.30 3.24
CA GLN A 373 -6.16 -10.65 2.62
C GLN A 373 -6.42 -12.16 2.74
N PHE A 374 -5.44 -12.98 2.35
CA PHE A 374 -5.54 -14.42 2.52
C PHE A 374 -5.75 -14.83 3.98
N ASN A 375 -4.96 -14.31 4.92
CA ASN A 375 -5.02 -14.62 6.35
C ASN A 375 -6.41 -14.30 6.93
N LEU A 376 -6.99 -13.14 6.60
CA LEU A 376 -8.34 -12.79 7.03
C LEU A 376 -9.37 -13.80 6.53
N ILE A 377 -9.39 -14.06 5.22
CA ILE A 377 -10.36 -14.97 4.59
C ILE A 377 -10.16 -16.40 5.09
N TYR A 378 -8.91 -16.84 5.18
CA TYR A 378 -8.53 -18.17 5.65
C TYR A 378 -8.98 -18.41 7.08
N HIS A 379 -8.89 -17.43 7.98
CA HIS A 379 -9.38 -17.57 9.35
C HIS A 379 -10.91 -17.56 9.45
N LEU A 380 -11.60 -16.87 8.55
CA LEU A 380 -13.06 -16.89 8.48
C LEU A 380 -13.59 -18.23 7.93
N ILE A 381 -12.80 -18.90 7.08
CA ILE A 381 -13.19 -20.15 6.41
C ILE A 381 -12.64 -21.41 7.11
N LYS A 382 -11.42 -21.39 7.65
CA LYS A 382 -10.74 -22.60 8.17
C LYS A 382 -11.03 -22.83 9.66
N ASP A 383 -11.55 -24.03 9.92
CA ASP A 383 -11.76 -24.66 11.22
C ASP A 383 -10.43 -24.91 11.95
N GLN A 384 -10.35 -24.59 13.25
CA GLN A 384 -9.22 -25.05 14.06
C GLN A 384 -9.53 -26.26 14.93
N LYS A 385 -10.76 -26.57 15.35
CA LYS A 385 -11.00 -27.73 16.26
C LYS A 385 -12.40 -28.36 16.29
N SER A 386 -13.48 -27.69 15.91
CA SER A 386 -14.86 -28.19 16.10
C SER A 386 -15.88 -27.12 15.69
N ASN A 387 -16.40 -27.26 14.47
CA ASN A 387 -17.50 -26.50 13.86
C ASN A 387 -17.11 -25.09 13.36
N GLN A 388 -16.73 -25.03 12.08
CA GLN A 388 -17.19 -24.03 11.10
C GLN A 388 -17.74 -22.70 11.69
N PHE A 389 -17.00 -21.58 11.57
CA PHE A 389 -17.52 -20.25 12.00
C PHE A 389 -18.63 -19.73 11.07
N LEU A 390 -18.42 -19.93 9.77
CA LEU A 390 -19.47 -19.97 8.77
C LEU A 390 -19.58 -21.46 8.43
N ASN A 391 -20.74 -22.11 8.66
CA ASN A 391 -21.02 -23.51 8.30
C ASN A 391 -20.96 -23.77 6.79
N ILE A 392 -19.82 -23.50 6.17
CA ILE A 392 -19.59 -23.62 4.74
C ILE A 392 -19.05 -25.03 4.51
N GLU A 393 -19.95 -25.95 4.23
CA GLU A 393 -19.58 -27.21 3.59
C GLU A 393 -19.03 -26.88 2.19
N ARG A 394 -17.73 -27.13 1.94
CA ARG A 394 -17.19 -27.15 0.56
C ARG A 394 -17.89 -28.28 -0.18
N LYS A 395 -19.02 -28.01 -0.83
CA LYS A 395 -19.74 -28.99 -1.64
C LYS A 395 -19.03 -29.28 -2.96
N ASP A 396 -18.26 -28.32 -3.49
CA ASP A 396 -17.43 -28.48 -4.67
C ASP A 396 -16.13 -27.65 -4.57
N ALA A 397 -15.03 -28.15 -5.14
CA ALA A 397 -13.72 -27.47 -5.16
C ALA A 397 -13.70 -26.17 -6.00
N ASN A 398 -14.76 -25.89 -6.76
CA ASN A 398 -14.85 -24.77 -7.70
C ASN A 398 -15.86 -23.68 -7.29
N GLU A 399 -16.59 -23.83 -6.19
CA GLU A 399 -17.50 -22.79 -5.70
C GLU A 399 -16.72 -21.82 -4.81
N TYR A 400 -16.36 -20.65 -5.36
CA TYR A 400 -15.87 -19.53 -4.58
C TYR A 400 -17.02 -19.04 -3.68
N MET A 401 -16.95 -19.36 -2.38
CA MET A 401 -17.94 -18.94 -1.39
C MET A 401 -17.47 -17.69 -0.67
N ASP A 402 -18.36 -16.69 -0.62
CA ASP A 402 -18.05 -15.33 -0.17
C ASP A 402 -18.31 -15.14 1.34
N PRO A 403 -17.27 -14.93 2.18
CA PRO A 403 -17.43 -14.82 3.63
C PRO A 403 -18.37 -13.70 4.08
N VAL A 404 -18.38 -12.56 3.40
CA VAL A 404 -19.22 -11.41 3.78
C VAL A 404 -20.68 -11.70 3.43
N PHE A 405 -20.94 -12.32 2.29
CA PHE A 405 -22.27 -12.77 1.91
C PHE A 405 -22.82 -13.78 2.92
N THR A 406 -22.04 -14.82 3.26
CA THR A 406 -22.48 -15.80 4.26
C THR A 406 -22.69 -15.14 5.63
N PHE A 407 -21.80 -14.24 6.06
CA PHE A 407 -21.96 -13.49 7.31
C PHE A 407 -23.27 -12.70 7.36
N SER A 408 -23.67 -12.07 6.25
CA SER A 408 -24.90 -11.28 6.18
C SER A 408 -26.18 -12.12 6.33
N GLN A 409 -26.12 -13.43 6.04
CA GLN A 409 -27.24 -14.36 6.17
C GLN A 409 -27.39 -14.97 7.57
N LEU A 410 -26.41 -14.74 8.46
CA LEU A 410 -26.41 -15.30 9.80
C LEU A 410 -27.33 -14.54 10.78
N ASP A 411 -27.82 -15.26 11.77
CA ASP A 411 -28.57 -14.67 12.88
C ASP A 411 -27.70 -13.72 13.73
N SER A 412 -28.34 -12.86 14.52
CA SER A 412 -27.64 -11.83 15.30
C SER A 412 -26.63 -12.39 16.31
N THR A 413 -26.82 -13.62 16.81
CA THR A 413 -25.91 -14.24 17.78
C THR A 413 -24.63 -14.69 17.10
N SER A 414 -24.74 -15.44 16.01
CA SER A 414 -23.60 -15.89 15.21
C SER A 414 -22.80 -14.71 14.64
N ARG A 415 -23.48 -13.63 14.23
CA ARG A 415 -22.80 -12.39 13.80
C ARG A 415 -21.97 -11.77 14.92
N LYS A 416 -22.49 -11.71 16.15
CA LYS A 416 -21.75 -11.20 17.32
C LYS A 416 -20.53 -12.07 17.66
N GLU A 417 -20.64 -13.38 17.53
CA GLU A 417 -19.52 -14.30 17.74
C GLU A 417 -18.40 -14.07 16.72
N ILE A 418 -18.74 -13.98 15.43
CA ILE A 418 -17.77 -13.69 14.36
C ILE A 418 -17.12 -12.32 14.55
N ILE A 419 -17.89 -11.29 14.88
CA ILE A 419 -17.35 -9.97 15.22
C ILE A 419 -16.37 -10.09 16.39
N GLY A 420 -16.74 -10.82 17.45
CA GLY A 420 -15.88 -11.09 18.60
C GLY A 420 -14.55 -11.76 18.20
N ILE A 421 -14.55 -12.65 17.22
CA ILE A 421 -13.33 -13.27 16.68
C ILE A 421 -12.50 -12.24 15.89
N ILE A 422 -13.12 -11.49 14.98
CA ILE A 422 -12.45 -10.45 14.17
C ILE A 422 -11.82 -9.35 15.05
N GLU A 423 -12.35 -9.13 16.24
CA GLU A 423 -11.86 -8.16 17.22
C GLU A 423 -10.84 -8.70 18.21
N ASN A 424 -10.82 -10.01 18.50
CA ASN A 424 -10.01 -10.57 19.59
C ASN A 424 -9.02 -11.66 19.14
N ASP A 425 -9.19 -12.25 17.96
CA ASP A 425 -8.32 -13.33 17.49
C ASP A 425 -6.98 -12.78 16.98
N ARG A 426 -5.94 -13.00 17.78
CA ARG A 426 -4.56 -12.59 17.51
C ARG A 426 -3.93 -13.28 16.31
N SER A 427 -4.56 -14.33 15.78
CA SER A 427 -4.10 -14.98 14.56
C SER A 427 -4.49 -14.19 13.29
N ILE A 428 -5.47 -13.29 13.39
CA ILE A 428 -5.84 -12.34 12.34
C ILE A 428 -4.82 -11.18 12.36
N LEU A 429 -3.87 -11.22 11.43
CA LEU A 429 -2.80 -10.24 11.34
C LEU A 429 -3.30 -8.83 11.02
N LEU A 430 -4.40 -8.72 10.26
CA LEU A 430 -4.98 -7.42 9.95
C LEU A 430 -5.47 -6.71 11.23
N LEU A 431 -6.05 -7.43 12.19
CA LEU A 431 -6.40 -6.88 13.50
C LEU A 431 -5.15 -6.37 14.22
N ASN A 432 -4.11 -7.20 14.32
CA ASN A 432 -2.86 -6.81 14.97
C ASN A 432 -2.25 -5.56 14.33
N LEU A 433 -2.28 -5.46 12.99
CA LEU A 433 -1.82 -4.29 12.26
C LEU A 433 -2.65 -3.04 12.61
N MET A 434 -3.99 -3.15 12.65
CA MET A 434 -4.86 -2.05 13.04
C MET A 434 -4.60 -1.58 14.49
N MET A 435 -4.34 -2.51 15.42
CA MET A 435 -4.00 -2.18 16.80
C MET A 435 -2.68 -1.39 16.93
N GLN A 436 -1.75 -1.53 15.99
CA GLN A 436 -0.51 -0.73 15.95
C GLN A 436 -0.76 0.75 15.63
N LEU A 437 -1.93 1.11 15.09
CA LEU A 437 -2.30 2.50 14.88
C LEU A 437 -2.55 3.22 16.19
N GLY A 438 -2.96 2.52 17.25
CA GLY A 438 -3.20 3.07 18.58
C GLY A 438 -4.34 2.36 19.32
N PRO A 439 -4.54 2.66 20.61
CA PRO A 439 -5.54 1.99 21.44
C PRO A 439 -7.00 2.40 21.13
N SER A 440 -7.21 3.57 20.51
CA SER A 440 -8.53 4.09 20.19
C SER A 440 -8.97 3.62 18.81
N GLN A 441 -9.96 2.71 18.76
CA GLN A 441 -10.56 2.23 17.51
C GLN A 441 -11.19 3.36 16.68
N VAL A 442 -11.72 4.39 17.35
CA VAL A 442 -12.35 5.55 16.72
C VAL A 442 -11.38 6.30 15.79
N ASP A 443 -10.08 6.28 16.10
CA ASP A 443 -9.06 7.00 15.33
C ASP A 443 -8.42 6.11 14.24
N TRP A 444 -8.76 4.82 14.17
CA TRP A 444 -8.04 3.88 13.31
C TRP A 444 -8.12 4.26 11.83
N TYR A 445 -9.34 4.48 11.33
CA TYR A 445 -9.55 4.81 9.92
C TYR A 445 -8.88 6.13 9.51
N ASP A 446 -8.89 7.14 10.38
CA ASP A 446 -8.28 8.45 10.11
C ASP A 446 -6.75 8.28 9.95
N ARG A 447 -6.14 7.54 10.88
CA ARG A 447 -4.71 7.22 10.83
C ARG A 447 -4.35 6.39 9.61
N VAL A 448 -5.13 5.36 9.28
CA VAL A 448 -4.93 4.57 8.04
C VAL A 448 -4.87 5.50 6.84
N ILE A 449 -5.88 6.36 6.69
CA ILE A 449 -6.00 7.25 5.54
C ILE A 449 -4.85 8.26 5.50
N GLU A 450 -4.41 8.76 6.65
CA GLU A 450 -3.22 9.62 6.74
C GLU A 450 -1.94 8.90 6.28
N TYR A 451 -1.69 7.68 6.78
CA TYR A 451 -0.54 6.87 6.39
C TYR A 451 -0.57 6.52 4.90
N VAL A 452 -1.72 6.04 4.41
CA VAL A 452 -1.89 5.57 3.03
C VAL A 452 -1.83 6.69 2.01
N PHE A 453 -2.29 7.90 2.34
CA PHE A 453 -2.28 9.05 1.43
C PHE A 453 -1.22 10.10 1.78
N THR A 454 -0.16 9.69 2.48
CA THR A 454 1.04 10.51 2.70
C THR A 454 1.66 10.92 1.36
N GLY A 455 2.12 12.18 1.26
CA GLY A 455 2.82 12.70 0.07
C GLY A 455 1.93 13.25 -1.06
N LEU A 456 0.60 13.24 -0.93
CA LEU A 456 -0.29 13.62 -2.05
C LEU A 456 -0.95 15.00 -1.94
N ASN A 457 -0.72 15.74 -0.85
CA ASN A 457 -1.33 17.06 -0.64
C ASN A 457 -0.41 18.18 -1.17
N LYS A 458 -0.91 19.01 -2.09
CA LYS A 458 -0.14 20.12 -2.71
C LYS A 458 0.08 21.33 -1.80
N ASP A 459 -0.88 21.64 -0.92
CA ASP A 459 -0.97 23.01 -0.35
C ASP A 459 -0.32 23.20 1.02
N LYS A 460 0.52 22.25 1.41
CA LYS A 460 1.17 22.30 2.70
C LYS A 460 2.66 21.97 2.60
N PRO A 461 3.46 22.77 1.85
CA PRO A 461 4.90 22.82 2.11
C PRO A 461 5.19 23.21 3.58
N ASN A 462 4.21 23.86 4.25
CA ASN A 462 4.27 24.28 5.65
C ASN A 462 3.21 23.64 6.58
N SER A 463 2.40 22.66 6.16
CA SER A 463 1.97 21.71 7.20
C SER A 463 3.14 20.78 7.40
N GLU A 464 3.98 21.21 8.31
CA GLU A 464 4.34 20.36 9.42
C GLU A 464 3.12 19.51 9.81
N SER A 465 2.91 18.38 9.12
CA SER A 465 2.73 17.20 9.95
C SER A 465 3.97 17.24 10.82
N SER A 466 3.80 17.34 12.14
CA SER A 466 4.91 17.42 13.10
C SER A 466 5.80 16.17 13.08
N TYR A 467 5.67 15.34 12.04
CA TYR A 467 6.22 14.02 11.88
C TYR A 467 6.81 13.91 10.47
N GLN A 468 8.12 14.17 10.37
CA GLN A 468 8.87 13.78 9.18
C GLN A 468 8.91 12.24 9.10
N PRO A 469 8.49 11.63 7.98
CA PRO A 469 8.63 10.20 7.77
C PRO A 469 10.08 9.77 8.03
N GLN A 470 10.24 8.72 8.83
CA GLN A 470 11.56 8.18 9.16
C GLN A 470 11.87 7.01 8.22
N PRO A 471 13.12 6.82 7.80
CA PRO A 471 13.53 5.65 7.04
C PRO A 471 13.56 4.39 7.91
N CYS A 472 13.43 3.23 7.27
CA CYS A 472 13.56 1.94 7.95
C CYS A 472 15.00 1.70 8.40
N TYR A 473 15.96 2.23 7.64
CA TYR A 473 17.37 2.11 7.92
C TYR A 473 18.10 3.44 7.70
N GLU A 474 19.08 3.74 8.55
CA GLU A 474 19.84 5.00 8.47
C GLU A 474 20.52 5.23 7.11
N ARG A 475 20.94 4.17 6.42
CA ARG A 475 21.53 4.26 5.08
C ARG A 475 20.60 4.90 4.05
N GLU A 476 19.30 4.67 4.15
CA GLU A 476 18.30 5.24 3.23
C GLU A 476 18.19 6.76 3.40
N LYS A 477 18.42 7.25 4.63
CA LYS A 477 18.52 8.69 4.91
C LYS A 477 19.69 9.32 4.17
N ILE A 478 20.81 8.61 4.05
CA ILE A 478 22.00 9.08 3.35
C ILE A 478 21.74 9.09 1.85
N LEU A 479 21.17 8.02 1.31
CA LEU A 479 20.85 7.93 -0.12
C LEU A 479 19.87 9.02 -0.59
N THR A 480 18.78 9.25 0.16
CA THR A 480 17.79 10.29 -0.17
C THR A 480 18.36 11.71 -0.03
N ARG A 481 19.39 11.92 0.80
CA ARG A 481 20.17 13.18 0.84
C ARG A 481 21.04 13.38 -0.39
N HIS A 482 21.63 12.32 -0.95
CA HIS A 482 22.42 12.44 -2.19
C HIS A 482 21.56 12.83 -3.38
N ASP A 483 20.33 12.30 -3.49
CA ASP A 483 19.36 12.71 -4.52
C ASP A 483 19.12 14.24 -4.48
N ASN A 484 19.12 14.86 -3.30
CA ASN A 484 18.95 16.31 -3.14
C ASN A 484 20.08 17.14 -3.75
N THR A 485 21.29 16.60 -3.82
CA THR A 485 22.45 17.32 -4.36
C THR A 485 22.46 17.36 -5.88
N LEU A 486 21.76 16.43 -6.53
CA LEU A 486 21.63 16.35 -7.99
C LEU A 486 20.65 17.38 -8.58
N LYS A 487 19.90 18.14 -7.75
CA LYS A 487 18.96 19.19 -8.17
C LYS A 487 19.60 20.35 -8.96
N LYS A 488 20.93 20.47 -8.97
CA LYS A 488 21.64 21.68 -9.42
C LYS A 488 21.96 21.75 -10.90
N GLU A 489 21.84 20.66 -11.63
CA GLU A 489 22.16 20.62 -13.07
C GLU A 489 21.10 19.78 -13.75
N ILE A 490 20.39 20.33 -14.76
CA ILE A 490 19.86 19.65 -15.95
C ILE A 490 18.74 20.49 -16.60
N ASP A 491 18.76 20.47 -17.94
CA ASP A 491 17.92 21.22 -18.87
C ASP A 491 16.49 20.62 -18.99
N ARG A 492 15.47 21.49 -19.08
CA ARG A 492 14.04 21.13 -18.93
C ARG A 492 13.42 20.36 -20.10
N ASN A 493 14.13 20.20 -21.21
CA ASN A 493 13.50 19.93 -22.50
C ASN A 493 13.27 18.45 -22.86
N TYR A 494 13.62 17.49 -21.99
CA TYR A 494 13.55 16.05 -22.33
C TYR A 494 12.96 15.12 -21.25
N ALA A 495 12.36 15.65 -20.18
CA ALA A 495 11.88 14.83 -19.06
C ALA A 495 10.76 13.86 -19.48
N LEU A 496 11.01 12.55 -19.38
CA LEU A 496 9.97 11.52 -19.42
C LEU A 496 9.06 11.68 -18.19
N GLN A 497 7.75 11.75 -18.42
CA GLN A 497 6.73 11.99 -17.40
C GLN A 497 6.30 10.68 -16.72
N TYR A 498 7.12 10.12 -15.83
CA TYR A 498 6.80 8.88 -15.11
C TYR A 498 6.43 9.19 -13.65
N ASP A 499 5.17 9.33 -13.24
CA ASP A 499 4.84 9.78 -11.86
C ASP A 499 4.72 8.62 -10.84
N ASP A 500 5.65 8.51 -9.89
CA ASP A 500 5.63 7.47 -8.83
C ASP A 500 4.41 7.58 -7.89
N ASN A 501 3.87 8.79 -7.69
CA ASN A 501 2.62 8.97 -6.95
C ASN A 501 1.43 8.35 -7.72
N ILE A 502 1.42 8.42 -9.05
CA ILE A 502 0.40 7.75 -9.87
C ILE A 502 0.56 6.23 -9.75
N ASP A 503 1.78 5.70 -9.92
CA ASP A 503 2.05 4.27 -9.82
C ASP A 503 1.74 3.71 -8.43
N SER A 504 1.96 4.50 -7.38
CA SER A 504 1.64 4.13 -6.01
C SER A 504 0.15 3.94 -5.75
N MET A 505 -0.75 4.45 -6.61
CA MET A 505 -2.21 4.37 -6.39
C MET A 505 -2.74 2.95 -6.35
N LYS A 506 -2.12 2.03 -7.12
CA LYS A 506 -2.47 0.59 -7.08
C LYS A 506 -2.30 0.01 -5.67
N LEU A 507 -1.13 0.25 -5.05
CA LEU A 507 -0.86 -0.19 -3.69
C LEU A 507 -1.76 0.52 -2.68
N ARG A 508 -1.97 1.84 -2.82
CA ARG A 508 -2.87 2.61 -1.93
C ARG A 508 -4.29 2.04 -1.96
N TYR A 509 -4.83 1.78 -3.15
CA TYR A 509 -6.12 1.13 -3.33
C TYR A 509 -6.14 -0.27 -2.69
N GLY A 510 -5.12 -1.10 -2.94
CA GLY A 510 -4.98 -2.44 -2.36
C GLY A 510 -5.01 -2.46 -0.82
N ILE A 511 -4.43 -1.44 -0.17
CA ILE A 511 -4.50 -1.28 1.30
C ILE A 511 -5.91 -0.84 1.73
N ILE A 512 -6.55 0.07 1.00
CA ILE A 512 -7.88 0.60 1.33
C ILE A 512 -8.95 -0.48 1.19
N ILE A 513 -8.90 -1.31 0.14
CA ILE A 513 -9.93 -2.31 -0.12
C ILE A 513 -9.99 -3.42 0.93
N ILE A 514 -8.87 -3.89 1.47
CA ILE A 514 -8.88 -4.88 2.55
C ILE A 514 -9.47 -4.30 3.85
N ILE A 515 -9.22 -3.01 4.12
CA ILE A 515 -9.75 -2.33 5.31
C ILE A 515 -11.25 -2.12 5.17
N TYR A 516 -11.71 -1.73 3.98
CA TYR A 516 -13.12 -1.69 3.65
C TYR A 516 -13.77 -3.08 3.79
N TYR A 517 -13.17 -4.11 3.20
CA TYR A 517 -13.68 -5.48 3.28
C TYR A 517 -13.84 -5.96 4.72
N ARG A 518 -12.85 -5.69 5.59
CA ARG A 518 -12.97 -5.94 7.03
C ARG A 518 -14.12 -5.15 7.68
N SER A 519 -14.32 -3.89 7.28
CA SER A 519 -15.37 -3.03 7.86
C SER A 519 -16.79 -3.55 7.56
N LEU A 520 -16.99 -4.31 6.49
CA LEU A 520 -18.31 -4.89 6.14
C LEU A 520 -18.87 -5.83 7.22
N PHE A 521 -18.00 -6.49 8.01
CA PHE A 521 -18.43 -7.31 9.15
C PHE A 521 -18.99 -6.51 10.33
N PHE A 522 -18.82 -5.18 10.33
CA PHE A 522 -19.32 -4.26 11.35
C PHE A 522 -20.49 -3.40 10.86
N ALA A 523 -21.05 -3.74 9.69
CA ALA A 523 -22.27 -3.10 9.19
C ALA A 523 -23.46 -3.50 10.05
N THR A 524 -24.25 -2.51 10.50
CA THR A 524 -25.49 -2.71 11.25
C THR A 524 -26.67 -3.12 10.35
N GLU A 525 -26.61 -2.77 9.07
CA GLU A 525 -27.65 -3.05 8.07
C GLU A 525 -27.40 -4.39 7.37
N SER A 526 -28.48 -5.14 7.07
CA SER A 526 -28.41 -6.30 6.19
C SER A 526 -28.00 -5.81 4.80
N LEU A 527 -26.91 -6.35 4.25
CA LEU A 527 -26.44 -6.03 2.89
C LEU A 527 -27.42 -6.48 1.78
N ILE A 528 -28.46 -7.24 2.12
CA ILE A 528 -29.29 -7.99 1.15
C ILE A 528 -30.80 -7.73 1.33
N ASP A 529 -31.28 -7.20 2.47
CA ASP A 529 -32.72 -7.05 2.73
C ASP A 529 -33.08 -5.73 3.43
N ASP A 530 -34.00 -4.98 2.82
CA ASP A 530 -34.59 -3.71 3.30
C ASP A 530 -35.51 -3.89 4.54
N SER A 531 -35.31 -4.94 5.33
CA SER A 531 -35.99 -5.05 6.62
C SER A 531 -35.47 -3.93 7.53
N GLN A 532 -36.33 -2.94 7.75
CA GLN A 532 -36.11 -1.73 8.54
C GLN A 532 -35.21 -2.00 9.74
N ALA A 533 -34.11 -1.23 9.82
CA ALA A 533 -33.28 -1.13 11.00
C ALA A 533 -34.15 -0.76 12.21
N LEU A 534 -34.50 -1.76 13.01
CA LEU A 534 -35.31 -1.60 14.22
C LEU A 534 -34.46 -1.33 15.47
N ASP A 535 -33.13 -1.31 15.35
CA ASP A 535 -32.23 -1.06 16.47
C ASP A 535 -31.53 0.30 16.32
N ASP A 536 -31.91 1.26 17.17
CA ASP A 536 -31.24 2.54 17.49
C ASP A 536 -29.82 2.35 18.10
N SER A 537 -29.11 1.29 17.72
CA SER A 537 -27.77 1.04 18.22
C SER A 537 -26.79 2.07 17.64
N PRO A 538 -25.89 2.64 18.47
CA PRO A 538 -24.90 3.58 17.98
C PRO A 538 -24.04 2.91 16.90
N THR A 539 -23.84 3.61 15.78
CA THR A 539 -23.01 3.11 14.67
C THR A 539 -21.64 2.71 15.18
N SER A 540 -21.22 1.48 14.87
CA SER A 540 -19.91 0.97 15.28
C SER A 540 -18.82 1.94 14.81
N PRO A 541 -17.79 2.23 15.64
CA PRO A 541 -16.63 3.01 15.21
C PRO A 541 -15.82 2.29 14.11
N LEU A 542 -16.13 1.03 13.84
CA LEU A 542 -15.55 0.21 12.78
C LEU A 542 -16.51 0.02 11.60
N SER A 543 -17.57 0.83 11.50
CA SER A 543 -18.56 0.74 10.42
C SER A 543 -17.98 1.15 9.06
N PRO A 544 -18.45 0.53 7.95
CA PRO A 544 -18.00 0.89 6.60
C PRO A 544 -18.35 2.33 6.24
N LYS A 545 -19.48 2.84 6.74
CA LYS A 545 -19.93 4.22 6.51
C LYS A 545 -18.92 5.24 7.06
N LEU A 546 -18.41 5.03 8.27
CA LEU A 546 -17.41 5.92 8.87
C LEU A 546 -16.08 5.88 8.10
N PHE A 547 -15.64 4.69 7.68
CA PHE A 547 -14.43 4.54 6.87
C PHE A 547 -14.54 5.31 5.55
N LEU A 548 -15.63 5.10 4.80
CA LEU A 548 -15.88 5.78 3.53
C LEU A 548 -16.05 7.30 3.69
N GLN A 549 -16.63 7.75 4.81
CA GLN A 549 -16.73 9.17 5.11
C GLN A 549 -15.34 9.81 5.26
N GLN A 550 -14.42 9.17 5.99
CA GLN A 550 -13.07 9.68 6.14
C GLN A 550 -12.28 9.61 4.83
N LEU A 551 -12.46 8.53 4.06
CA LEU A 551 -11.81 8.35 2.76
C LEU A 551 -12.28 9.40 1.75
N SER A 552 -13.60 9.65 1.68
CA SER A 552 -14.17 10.68 0.81
C SER A 552 -13.64 12.07 1.18
N CYS A 553 -13.59 12.41 2.48
CA CYS A 553 -12.99 13.66 2.95
C CYS A 553 -11.53 13.81 2.47
N LYS A 554 -10.73 12.74 2.56
CA LYS A 554 -9.35 12.78 2.07
C LYS A 554 -9.27 12.95 0.55
N LEU A 555 -10.00 12.14 -0.22
CA LEU A 555 -9.96 12.18 -1.68
C LEU A 555 -10.45 13.52 -2.26
N ILE A 556 -11.41 14.17 -1.60
CA ILE A 556 -11.87 15.52 -1.97
C ILE A 556 -10.74 16.55 -1.82
N THR A 557 -9.81 16.37 -0.90
CA THR A 557 -8.67 17.30 -0.72
C THR A 557 -7.51 17.05 -1.68
N LEU A 558 -7.48 15.91 -2.38
CA LEU A 558 -6.38 15.58 -3.30
C LEU A 558 -6.51 16.33 -4.64
N ASP A 559 -5.43 16.39 -5.41
CA ASP A 559 -5.52 16.84 -6.80
C ASP A 559 -6.47 15.94 -7.63
N TYR A 560 -7.14 16.51 -8.63
CA TYR A 560 -7.98 15.80 -9.58
C TYR A 560 -7.24 14.62 -10.23
N LEU A 561 -5.95 14.81 -10.58
CA LEU A 561 -5.13 13.75 -11.16
C LEU A 561 -5.05 12.52 -10.25
N TYR A 562 -4.83 12.71 -8.95
CA TYR A 562 -4.72 11.60 -8.00
C TYR A 562 -6.07 10.94 -7.72
N LEU A 563 -7.17 11.70 -7.68
CA LEU A 563 -8.51 11.13 -7.62
C LEU A 563 -8.76 10.20 -8.82
N ARG A 564 -8.51 10.71 -10.04
CA ARG A 564 -8.68 9.94 -11.27
C ARG A 564 -7.84 8.66 -11.24
N GLN A 565 -6.59 8.74 -10.79
CA GLN A 565 -5.71 7.58 -10.72
C GLN A 565 -6.11 6.57 -9.66
N PHE A 566 -6.73 7.01 -8.55
CA PHE A 566 -7.33 6.11 -7.57
C PHE A 566 -8.47 5.28 -8.16
N TYR A 567 -9.33 5.88 -8.98
CA TYR A 567 -10.40 5.17 -9.69
C TYR A 567 -9.86 4.28 -10.83
N LEU A 568 -8.76 4.66 -11.48
CA LEU A 568 -8.06 3.77 -12.43
C LEU A 568 -7.40 2.58 -11.73
N ALA A 569 -6.86 2.77 -10.53
CA ALA A 569 -6.31 1.70 -9.71
C ALA A 569 -7.36 0.64 -9.37
N TYR A 570 -8.63 1.02 -9.15
CA TYR A 570 -9.74 0.07 -9.02
C TYR A 570 -9.81 -0.91 -10.21
N TYR A 571 -9.81 -0.42 -11.45
CA TYR A 571 -9.90 -1.31 -12.62
C TYR A 571 -8.71 -2.26 -12.74
N MET A 572 -7.51 -1.78 -12.38
CA MET A 572 -6.28 -2.57 -12.41
C MET A 572 -6.29 -3.65 -11.33
N GLU A 573 -6.54 -3.26 -10.08
CA GLU A 573 -6.58 -4.19 -8.94
C GLU A 573 -7.77 -5.14 -9.01
N THR A 574 -8.88 -4.78 -9.64
CA THR A 574 -10.00 -5.71 -9.88
C THR A 574 -9.56 -6.94 -10.69
N THR A 575 -8.59 -6.78 -11.59
CA THR A 575 -8.06 -7.89 -12.39
C THR A 575 -6.98 -8.69 -11.68
N GLU A 576 -6.24 -8.06 -10.75
CA GLU A 576 -5.08 -8.66 -10.09
C GLU A 576 -5.41 -9.22 -8.69
N ASN A 577 -6.40 -8.68 -8.00
CA ASN A 577 -6.81 -9.11 -6.65
C ASN A 577 -7.56 -10.44 -6.71
N LYS A 578 -6.93 -11.49 -6.15
CA LYS A 578 -7.45 -12.86 -6.15
C LYS A 578 -8.33 -13.17 -4.95
N PHE A 579 -8.38 -12.31 -3.93
CA PHE A 579 -8.95 -12.60 -2.63
C PHE A 579 -10.29 -11.90 -2.39
N ILE A 580 -10.42 -10.63 -2.78
CA ILE A 580 -11.64 -9.83 -2.56
C ILE A 580 -12.43 -9.75 -3.86
N THR A 581 -13.68 -10.23 -3.84
CA THR A 581 -14.54 -10.25 -5.03
C THR A 581 -14.76 -8.86 -5.62
N ARG A 582 -14.93 -8.82 -6.95
CA ARG A 582 -15.22 -7.59 -7.69
C ARG A 582 -16.47 -6.87 -7.17
N ILE A 583 -17.44 -7.61 -6.61
CA ILE A 583 -18.69 -7.05 -6.08
C ILE A 583 -18.38 -6.06 -4.95
N TYR A 584 -17.54 -6.41 -3.97
CA TYR A 584 -17.22 -5.48 -2.87
C TYR A 584 -16.31 -4.34 -3.30
N GLN A 585 -15.44 -4.57 -4.28
CA GLN A 585 -14.64 -3.50 -4.87
C GLN A 585 -15.53 -2.46 -5.53
N TYR A 586 -16.51 -2.91 -6.33
CA TYR A 586 -17.49 -2.03 -6.95
C TYR A 586 -18.37 -1.34 -5.92
N GLN A 587 -18.87 -2.06 -4.92
CA GLN A 587 -19.68 -1.49 -3.83
C GLN A 587 -18.93 -0.38 -3.09
N MET A 588 -17.65 -0.60 -2.75
CA MET A 588 -16.80 0.42 -2.13
C MET A 588 -16.73 1.68 -2.99
N MET A 589 -16.43 1.52 -4.29
CA MET A 589 -16.27 2.65 -5.21
C MET A 589 -17.58 3.38 -5.47
N HIS A 590 -18.70 2.66 -5.55
CA HIS A 590 -20.03 3.25 -5.72
C HIS A 590 -20.44 4.07 -4.50
N GLU A 591 -20.35 3.49 -3.29
CA GLU A 591 -20.68 4.20 -2.04
C GLU A 591 -19.74 5.38 -1.78
N LEU A 592 -18.45 5.22 -2.06
CA LEU A 592 -17.48 6.31 -1.99
C LEU A 592 -17.85 7.45 -2.95
N THR A 593 -18.23 7.12 -4.19
CA THR A 593 -18.66 8.12 -5.17
C THR A 593 -19.91 8.85 -4.71
N LYS A 594 -20.91 8.13 -4.18
CA LYS A 594 -22.12 8.69 -3.59
C LYS A 594 -21.79 9.70 -2.50
N MET A 595 -20.97 9.31 -1.52
CA MET A 595 -20.54 10.19 -0.43
C MET A 595 -19.77 11.42 -0.92
N MET A 596 -18.91 11.26 -1.92
CA MET A 596 -18.17 12.38 -2.50
C MET A 596 -19.10 13.35 -3.23
N LEU A 597 -20.06 12.86 -4.01
CA LEU A 597 -21.04 13.70 -4.69
C LEU A 597 -21.89 14.49 -3.69
N ILE A 598 -22.37 13.84 -2.62
CA ILE A 598 -23.08 14.52 -1.53
C ILE A 598 -22.19 15.59 -0.88
N SER A 599 -20.92 15.29 -0.64
CA SER A 599 -19.98 16.25 -0.03
C SER A 599 -19.67 17.45 -0.94
N PHE A 600 -19.59 17.25 -2.26
CA PHE A 600 -19.38 18.32 -3.23
C PHE A 600 -20.60 19.23 -3.35
N THR A 601 -21.79 18.63 -3.42
CA THR A 601 -23.04 19.32 -3.78
C THR A 601 -23.88 19.75 -2.58
N GLY A 602 -23.65 19.16 -1.40
CA GLY A 602 -24.53 19.32 -0.25
C GLY A 602 -25.95 18.79 -0.48
N PHE A 603 -26.16 17.95 -1.50
CA PHE A 603 -27.45 17.43 -1.92
C PHE A 603 -27.66 16.01 -1.38
N PRO A 604 -28.31 15.82 -0.20
CA PRO A 604 -28.45 14.50 0.40
C PRO A 604 -29.39 13.57 -0.39
N GLU A 605 -30.32 14.11 -1.17
CA GLU A 605 -31.28 13.31 -1.95
C GLU A 605 -30.62 12.53 -3.09
N ILE A 606 -29.32 12.69 -3.34
CA ILE A 606 -28.51 11.78 -4.17
C ILE A 606 -28.66 10.33 -3.70
N GLU A 607 -28.87 10.10 -2.40
CA GLU A 607 -29.12 8.76 -1.85
C GLU A 607 -30.36 8.10 -2.48
N ASN A 608 -31.39 8.88 -2.81
CA ASN A 608 -32.62 8.37 -3.43
C ASN A 608 -32.40 7.92 -4.89
N TYR A 609 -31.40 8.49 -5.58
CA TYR A 609 -31.09 8.13 -6.96
C TYR A 609 -30.10 6.95 -7.05
N LEU A 610 -29.25 6.78 -6.04
CA LEU A 610 -28.13 5.84 -6.03
C LEU A 610 -28.29 4.81 -4.90
N SER A 611 -29.42 4.09 -4.90
CA SER A 611 -29.68 3.03 -3.91
C SER A 611 -28.72 1.85 -4.09
N THR A 612 -28.12 1.40 -2.98
CA THR A 612 -27.13 0.32 -2.96
C THR A 612 -27.74 -1.04 -3.32
N ASN A 613 -29.03 -1.25 -3.10
CA ASN A 613 -29.72 -2.52 -3.36
C ASN A 613 -30.02 -2.76 -4.86
N GLU A 614 -30.11 -1.69 -5.66
CA GLU A 614 -30.31 -1.79 -7.12
C GLU A 614 -29.02 -2.17 -7.88
N ILE A 615 -27.89 -2.24 -7.18
CA ILE A 615 -26.55 -2.52 -7.74
C ILE A 615 -26.33 -4.02 -7.99
N ILE A 616 -26.84 -4.88 -7.10
CA ILE A 616 -26.64 -6.34 -7.20
C ILE A 616 -27.58 -6.94 -8.25
N HIS A 617 -28.69 -6.27 -8.55
CA HIS A 617 -29.68 -6.67 -9.53
C HIS A 617 -29.81 -5.59 -10.60
N SER A 618 -28.87 -5.62 -11.56
CA SER A 618 -28.77 -4.70 -12.70
C SER A 618 -30.09 -4.55 -13.46
N ASN A 619 -30.91 -3.59 -13.03
CA ASN A 619 -32.21 -3.33 -13.62
C ASN A 619 -32.14 -2.06 -14.47
N SER A 620 -32.94 -2.01 -15.53
CA SER A 620 -33.12 -0.80 -16.35
C SER A 620 -33.55 0.43 -15.54
N ASN A 621 -34.09 0.23 -14.34
CA ASN A 621 -34.45 1.29 -13.38
C ASN A 621 -33.23 2.00 -12.79
N SER A 622 -32.14 1.30 -12.44
CA SER A 622 -30.96 1.95 -11.86
C SER A 622 -30.30 2.90 -12.87
N ALA A 623 -30.22 2.47 -14.14
CA ALA A 623 -29.78 3.33 -15.23
C ALA A 623 -30.68 4.56 -15.40
N LYS A 624 -32.01 4.42 -15.32
CA LYS A 624 -32.95 5.54 -15.39
C LYS A 624 -32.78 6.51 -14.21
N ASN A 625 -32.62 6.00 -12.99
CA ASN A 625 -32.39 6.81 -11.79
C ASN A 625 -31.11 7.65 -11.94
N LEU A 626 -30.02 7.05 -12.45
CA LEU A 626 -28.80 7.79 -12.78
C LEU A 626 -29.03 8.85 -13.87
N MET A 627 -29.80 8.55 -14.92
CA MET A 627 -30.12 9.53 -15.96
C MET A 627 -30.92 10.72 -15.44
N ASP A 628 -31.80 10.50 -14.46
CA ASP A 628 -32.53 11.57 -13.78
C ASP A 628 -31.59 12.40 -12.90
N LEU A 629 -30.66 11.75 -12.19
CA LEU A 629 -29.64 12.43 -11.38
C LEU A 629 -28.75 13.35 -12.24
N ILE A 630 -28.14 12.86 -13.32
CA ILE A 630 -27.19 13.67 -14.12
C ILE A 630 -27.83 14.90 -14.81
N VAL A 631 -29.16 14.88 -14.97
CA VAL A 631 -29.95 15.99 -15.54
C VAL A 631 -30.42 16.97 -14.45
N ASP A 632 -30.30 16.61 -13.17
CA ASP A 632 -30.65 17.49 -12.07
C ASP A 632 -29.71 18.70 -12.03
N GLN A 633 -30.30 19.89 -12.15
CA GLN A 633 -29.55 21.14 -12.17
C GLN A 633 -28.94 21.47 -10.81
N ARG A 634 -29.52 20.95 -9.72
CA ARG A 634 -29.05 21.20 -8.34
C ARG A 634 -27.61 20.74 -8.13
N LEU A 635 -27.20 19.66 -8.80
CA LEU A 635 -25.82 19.14 -8.75
C LEU A 635 -24.80 20.20 -9.19
N TYR A 636 -25.07 20.85 -10.32
CA TYR A 636 -24.15 21.82 -10.91
C TYR A 636 -24.30 23.19 -10.26
N GLN A 637 -25.54 23.56 -9.92
CA GLN A 637 -25.84 24.81 -9.23
C GLN A 637 -25.08 24.92 -7.91
N ALA A 638 -25.05 23.84 -7.12
CA ALA A 638 -24.36 23.83 -5.83
C ALA A 638 -22.87 24.19 -5.94
N LEU A 639 -22.18 23.78 -7.02
CA LEU A 639 -20.79 24.16 -7.24
C LEU A 639 -20.66 25.59 -7.77
N VAL A 640 -21.59 26.07 -8.59
CA VAL A 640 -21.51 27.41 -9.19
C VAL A 640 -21.85 28.51 -8.19
N GLU A 641 -22.70 28.20 -7.22
CA GLU A 641 -23.12 29.12 -6.15
C GLU A 641 -22.24 29.01 -4.89
N ASP A 642 -21.21 28.15 -4.90
CA ASP A 642 -20.25 28.08 -3.81
C ASP A 642 -19.27 29.28 -3.90
N GLU A 643 -19.46 30.23 -2.99
CA GLU A 643 -18.65 31.44 -2.89
C GLU A 643 -17.28 31.18 -2.21
N THR A 644 -17.01 29.97 -1.70
CA THR A 644 -15.83 29.69 -0.87
C THR A 644 -14.53 29.42 -1.65
N TYR A 645 -14.57 29.39 -2.98
CA TYR A 645 -13.37 29.15 -3.79
C TYR A 645 -12.38 30.31 -3.67
N SER A 646 -11.10 29.99 -3.45
CA SER A 646 -10.05 31.01 -3.34
C SER A 646 -9.55 31.51 -4.70
N GLY A 647 -9.77 30.72 -5.76
CA GLY A 647 -9.38 31.07 -7.13
C GLY A 647 -10.02 30.16 -8.18
N TRP A 648 -9.76 30.47 -9.45
CA TRP A 648 -10.25 29.71 -10.61
C TRP A 648 -9.86 28.23 -10.53
N GLN A 649 -8.63 27.94 -10.12
CA GLN A 649 -8.11 26.58 -10.06
C GLN A 649 -8.89 25.70 -9.08
N ASP A 650 -9.37 26.26 -7.96
CA ASP A 650 -10.15 25.51 -6.98
C ASP A 650 -11.52 25.11 -7.55
N PHE A 651 -12.18 26.05 -8.23
CA PHE A 651 -13.44 25.78 -8.94
C PHE A 651 -13.23 24.75 -10.05
N GLU A 652 -12.24 24.94 -10.91
CA GLU A 652 -11.93 24.05 -12.03
C GLU A 652 -11.67 22.61 -11.54
N LEU A 653 -10.96 22.48 -10.42
CA LEU A 653 -10.65 21.21 -9.79
C LEU A 653 -11.91 20.57 -9.18
N ALA A 654 -12.76 21.31 -8.47
CA ALA A 654 -14.03 20.82 -7.96
C ALA A 654 -14.97 20.38 -9.10
N TRP A 655 -15.08 21.20 -10.15
CA TRP A 655 -15.87 20.94 -11.34
C TRP A 655 -15.39 19.69 -12.08
N SER A 656 -14.07 19.55 -12.26
CA SER A 656 -13.46 18.38 -12.92
C SER A 656 -13.74 17.10 -12.15
N LYS A 657 -13.61 17.13 -10.82
CA LYS A 657 -13.92 15.98 -9.95
C LYS A 657 -15.39 15.58 -10.03
N LEU A 658 -16.33 16.54 -9.88
CA LEU A 658 -17.76 16.26 -9.98
C LEU A 658 -18.09 15.55 -11.30
N ASN A 659 -17.63 16.12 -12.42
CA ASN A 659 -17.91 15.57 -13.74
C ASN A 659 -17.23 14.22 -13.97
N TYR A 660 -16.05 14.00 -13.41
CA TYR A 660 -15.38 12.71 -13.45
C TYR A 660 -16.16 11.64 -12.68
N LEU A 661 -16.62 11.94 -11.46
CA LEU A 661 -17.42 11.02 -10.64
C LEU A 661 -18.74 10.64 -11.33
N LEU A 662 -19.47 11.63 -11.87
CA LEU A 662 -20.69 11.38 -12.65
C LEU A 662 -20.39 10.57 -13.92
N GLY A 663 -19.26 10.86 -14.59
CA GLY A 663 -18.80 10.12 -15.76
C GLY A 663 -18.46 8.66 -15.43
N TRP A 664 -17.84 8.42 -14.27
CA TRP A 664 -17.51 7.08 -13.80
C TRP A 664 -18.76 6.27 -13.44
N LEU A 665 -19.74 6.87 -12.76
CA LEU A 665 -21.04 6.23 -12.50
C LEU A 665 -21.72 5.87 -13.82
N LEU A 666 -21.77 6.81 -14.76
CA LEU A 666 -22.33 6.59 -16.09
C LEU A 666 -21.63 5.43 -16.81
N GLU A 667 -20.30 5.45 -16.89
CA GLU A 667 -19.55 4.39 -17.53
C GLU A 667 -19.80 3.02 -16.89
N SER A 668 -19.85 2.96 -15.55
CA SER A 668 -20.10 1.72 -14.81
C SER A 668 -21.50 1.18 -15.06
N SER A 669 -22.54 2.01 -14.95
CA SER A 669 -23.92 1.60 -15.24
C SER A 669 -24.12 1.20 -16.70
N LEU A 670 -23.46 1.87 -17.65
CA LEU A 670 -23.55 1.52 -19.07
C LEU A 670 -22.82 0.21 -19.38
N ALA A 671 -21.67 -0.06 -18.74
CA ALA A 671 -20.95 -1.31 -18.90
C ALA A 671 -21.77 -2.52 -18.41
N GLU A 672 -22.48 -2.37 -17.30
CA GLU A 672 -23.41 -3.39 -16.82
C GLU A 672 -24.61 -3.56 -17.75
N LEU A 673 -25.24 -2.45 -18.17
CA LEU A 673 -26.37 -2.47 -19.09
C LEU A 673 -26.00 -3.16 -20.42
N GLN A 674 -24.84 -2.84 -20.99
CA GLN A 674 -24.34 -3.43 -22.23
C GLN A 674 -24.23 -4.95 -22.16
N ASN A 675 -23.88 -5.52 -21.01
CA ASN A 675 -23.79 -6.97 -20.83
C ASN A 675 -25.17 -7.65 -20.78
N ASN A 676 -26.24 -6.90 -20.50
CA ASN A 676 -27.59 -7.41 -20.29
C ASN A 676 -28.53 -7.16 -21.49
N LEU A 677 -28.18 -6.28 -22.43
CA LEU A 677 -29.01 -5.99 -23.61
C LEU A 677 -29.09 -7.20 -24.54
N ARG A 678 -30.28 -7.42 -25.12
CA ARG A 678 -30.56 -8.54 -26.05
C ARG A 678 -30.91 -8.07 -27.46
N GLU A 679 -30.57 -6.82 -27.79
CA GLU A 679 -30.92 -6.19 -29.07
C GLU A 679 -32.43 -6.17 -29.37
N SER A 680 -33.25 -6.06 -28.32
CA SER A 680 -34.71 -5.93 -28.45
C SER A 680 -35.14 -4.50 -28.81
N SER A 681 -36.37 -4.30 -29.29
CA SER A 681 -36.92 -2.96 -29.53
C SER A 681 -36.96 -2.10 -28.27
N GLU A 682 -37.22 -2.71 -27.12
CA GLU A 682 -37.22 -2.05 -25.81
C GLU A 682 -35.81 -1.57 -25.41
N ASP A 683 -34.77 -2.36 -25.74
CA ASP A 683 -33.38 -1.99 -25.51
C ASP A 683 -32.97 -0.77 -26.35
N ILE A 684 -33.39 -0.71 -27.61
CA ILE A 684 -33.14 0.42 -28.50
C ILE A 684 -33.83 1.69 -27.97
N GLU A 685 -35.08 1.58 -27.51
CA GLU A 685 -35.79 2.70 -26.88
C GLU A 685 -35.09 3.20 -25.61
N LEU A 686 -34.59 2.28 -24.78
CA LEU A 686 -33.83 2.62 -23.58
C LEU A 686 -32.52 3.33 -23.90
N VAL A 687 -31.76 2.84 -24.87
CA VAL A 687 -30.51 3.50 -25.32
C VAL A 687 -30.80 4.89 -25.88
N ASN A 688 -31.87 5.05 -26.66
CA ASN A 688 -32.32 6.36 -27.16
C ASN A 688 -32.75 7.31 -26.03
N PHE A 689 -33.44 6.79 -25.01
CA PHE A 689 -33.78 7.55 -23.81
C PHE A 689 -32.51 8.04 -23.10
N ILE A 690 -31.55 7.14 -22.85
CA ILE A 690 -30.25 7.45 -22.23
C ILE A 690 -29.53 8.54 -23.05
N PHE A 691 -29.44 8.38 -24.37
CA PHE A 691 -28.78 9.32 -25.26
C PHE A 691 -29.36 10.73 -25.17
N LYS A 692 -30.70 10.86 -25.21
CA LYS A 692 -31.39 12.16 -25.07
C LYS A 692 -31.13 12.80 -23.71
N ARG A 693 -31.06 12.00 -22.64
CA ARG A 693 -30.80 12.49 -21.28
C ARG A 693 -29.36 12.97 -21.11
N VAL A 694 -28.36 12.23 -21.60
CA VAL A 694 -26.96 12.67 -21.53
C VAL A 694 -26.69 13.92 -22.36
N GLU A 695 -27.36 14.09 -23.52
CA GLU A 695 -27.25 15.32 -24.31
C GLU A 695 -27.82 16.52 -23.55
N LYS A 696 -28.98 16.34 -22.89
CA LYS A 696 -29.55 17.37 -22.03
C LYS A 696 -28.61 17.71 -20.86
N ALA A 697 -27.98 16.71 -20.23
CA ALA A 697 -27.03 16.90 -19.14
C ALA A 697 -25.78 17.68 -19.59
N ASP A 698 -25.21 17.37 -20.75
CA ASP A 698 -24.05 18.09 -21.30
C ASP A 698 -24.39 19.58 -21.58
N ARG A 699 -25.60 19.88 -22.08
CA ARG A 699 -26.06 21.28 -22.26
C ARG A 699 -26.23 22.00 -20.92
N ILE A 700 -26.75 21.32 -19.89
CA ILE A 700 -26.90 21.88 -18.54
C ILE A 700 -25.53 22.22 -17.95
N LYS A 701 -24.55 21.31 -18.09
CA LYS A 701 -23.16 21.53 -17.67
C LYS A 701 -22.55 22.77 -18.30
N ILE A 702 -22.62 22.89 -19.63
CA ILE A 702 -22.08 24.06 -20.36
C ILE A 702 -22.75 25.35 -19.87
N LYS A 703 -24.07 25.35 -19.72
CA LYS A 703 -24.82 26.51 -19.23
C LYS A 703 -24.33 26.97 -17.85
N TRP A 704 -24.23 26.04 -16.89
CA TRP A 704 -23.83 26.37 -15.52
C TRP A 704 -22.36 26.75 -15.40
N TYR A 705 -21.47 26.07 -16.13
CA TYR A 705 -20.06 26.42 -16.18
C TYR A 705 -19.83 27.84 -16.71
N ASN A 706 -20.46 28.18 -17.84
CA ASN A 706 -20.38 29.53 -18.39
C ASN A 706 -21.01 30.57 -17.47
N ARG A 707 -22.08 30.21 -16.74
CA ARG A 707 -22.68 31.11 -15.73
C ARG A 707 -21.69 31.44 -14.62
N PHE A 708 -20.92 30.48 -14.13
CA PHE A 708 -19.87 30.73 -13.14
C PHE A 708 -18.85 31.75 -13.64
N ILE A 709 -18.32 31.53 -14.86
CA ILE A 709 -17.35 32.43 -15.50
C ILE A 709 -17.91 33.85 -15.63
N LEU A 710 -19.14 33.98 -16.15
CA LEU A 710 -19.77 35.28 -16.37
C LEU A 710 -20.07 36.02 -15.07
N ASN A 711 -20.40 35.31 -13.99
CA ASN A 711 -20.61 35.90 -12.66
C ASN A 711 -19.30 36.42 -12.04
N HIS A 712 -18.16 35.80 -12.35
CA HIS A 712 -16.84 36.19 -11.85
C HIS A 712 -16.11 37.17 -12.80
N CYS A 713 -16.78 37.65 -13.85
CA CYS A 713 -16.24 38.63 -14.79
C CYS A 713 -16.38 40.06 -14.22
N LYS A 714 -15.30 40.85 -14.26
CA LYS A 714 -15.20 42.17 -13.61
C LYS A 714 -16.24 43.19 -14.06
N ASP A 715 -16.65 43.17 -15.33
CA ASP A 715 -17.56 44.18 -15.88
C ASP A 715 -19.05 43.86 -15.67
N ASN A 716 -19.42 42.59 -15.46
CA ASN A 716 -20.80 42.22 -15.12
C ASN A 716 -21.21 42.69 -13.71
N ASN A 717 -20.29 42.70 -12.74
CA ASN A 717 -20.59 43.12 -11.36
C ASN A 717 -20.61 44.64 -11.17
N LYS A 718 -20.14 45.44 -12.13
CA LYS A 718 -20.31 46.91 -12.12
C LYS A 718 -21.73 47.34 -12.52
N SER A 719 -22.49 46.49 -13.20
CA SER A 719 -23.80 46.83 -13.75
C SER A 719 -25.01 46.39 -12.90
N ASN A 720 -24.81 45.45 -11.98
CA ASN A 720 -25.86 44.94 -11.09
C ASN A 720 -25.64 45.44 -9.65
N ASN A 721 -26.56 46.26 -9.14
CA ASN A 721 -26.57 46.86 -7.79
C ASN A 721 -26.65 45.86 -6.60
N ASN A 722 -26.44 44.56 -6.83
CA ASN A 722 -26.35 43.54 -5.78
C ASN A 722 -24.88 43.14 -5.66
N HIS A 723 -24.14 43.84 -4.79
CA HIS A 723 -22.73 43.54 -4.49
C HIS A 723 -22.60 42.20 -3.76
N VAL A 724 -22.54 41.10 -4.51
CA VAL A 724 -21.92 39.85 -4.03
C VAL A 724 -20.43 39.99 -4.29
N GLU A 725 -19.66 40.12 -3.20
CA GLU A 725 -18.21 40.23 -3.26
C GLU A 725 -17.60 38.83 -3.31
N TYR A 726 -17.12 38.42 -4.48
CA TYR A 726 -16.47 37.12 -4.67
C TYR A 726 -14.99 37.22 -4.27
N HIS A 727 -14.40 36.10 -3.82
CA HIS A 727 -12.99 36.06 -3.42
C HIS A 727 -12.00 36.32 -4.57
N PHE A 728 -12.42 36.13 -5.82
CA PHE A 728 -11.61 36.42 -7.00
C PHE A 728 -12.48 36.87 -8.18
N TYR A 729 -11.85 37.54 -9.15
CA TYR A 729 -12.49 37.93 -10.40
C TYR A 729 -11.56 37.65 -11.59
N LEU A 730 -12.13 37.16 -12.69
CA LEU A 730 -11.45 36.97 -13.96
C LEU A 730 -11.44 38.28 -14.76
N SER A 731 -10.37 38.53 -15.51
CA SER A 731 -10.39 39.54 -16.57
C SER A 731 -11.28 39.10 -17.73
N ASP A 732 -11.74 40.04 -18.56
CA ASP A 732 -12.60 39.75 -19.71
C ASP A 732 -11.94 38.78 -20.69
N ASP A 733 -10.63 38.96 -20.94
CA ASP A 733 -9.84 38.07 -21.81
C ASP A 733 -9.73 36.65 -21.23
N GLU A 734 -9.50 36.52 -19.92
CA GLU A 734 -9.48 35.22 -19.23
C GLU A 734 -10.86 34.55 -19.28
N ALA A 735 -11.92 35.31 -18.99
CA ALA A 735 -13.29 34.81 -19.04
C ALA A 735 -13.63 34.31 -20.45
N LEU A 736 -13.29 35.07 -21.50
CA LEU A 736 -13.51 34.68 -22.89
C LEU A 736 -12.77 33.37 -23.24
N ASN A 737 -11.53 33.21 -22.77
CA ASN A 737 -10.72 32.01 -23.00
C ASN A 737 -11.28 30.77 -22.29
N HIS A 738 -12.00 30.95 -21.19
CA HIS A 738 -12.61 29.85 -20.44
C HIS A 738 -14.03 29.50 -20.88
N LEU A 739 -14.73 30.35 -21.63
CA LEU A 739 -16.09 30.07 -22.10
C LEU A 739 -16.11 28.85 -23.03
N VAL A 740 -17.07 27.95 -22.77
CA VAL A 740 -17.23 26.68 -23.48
C VAL A 740 -18.50 26.69 -24.30
N ASN A 741 -18.48 26.10 -25.50
CA ASN A 741 -19.67 25.82 -26.29
C ASN A 741 -19.75 24.32 -26.65
N ASP A 742 -20.82 23.93 -27.35
CA ASP A 742 -21.06 22.54 -27.75
C ASP A 742 -19.95 21.94 -28.64
N LYS A 743 -19.04 22.76 -29.19
CA LYS A 743 -17.90 22.32 -30.02
C LYS A 743 -16.54 22.45 -29.33
N SER A 744 -16.45 23.16 -28.22
CA SER A 744 -15.20 23.37 -27.48
C SER A 744 -14.65 22.05 -26.92
N GLU A 745 -13.35 21.83 -27.02
CA GLU A 745 -12.71 20.79 -26.24
C GLU A 745 -12.79 21.15 -24.75
N THR A 746 -13.29 20.23 -23.94
CA THR A 746 -13.46 20.43 -22.50
C THR A 746 -12.53 19.51 -21.74
N ILE A 747 -12.01 20.00 -20.61
CA ILE A 747 -11.22 19.19 -19.69
C ILE A 747 -12.04 18.08 -19.00
N TRP A 748 -13.37 18.23 -18.98
CA TRP A 748 -14.28 17.24 -18.42
C TRP A 748 -14.91 16.35 -19.50
N VAL A 749 -15.33 15.16 -19.07
CA VAL A 749 -15.96 14.14 -19.92
C VAL A 749 -17.31 14.65 -20.44
N ARG A 750 -17.53 14.53 -21.75
CA ARG A 750 -18.85 14.70 -22.38
C ARG A 750 -19.61 13.38 -22.29
N PHE A 751 -20.74 13.38 -21.59
CA PHE A 751 -21.50 12.15 -21.34
C PHE A 751 -22.03 11.54 -22.64
N LYS A 752 -22.39 12.37 -23.63
CA LYS A 752 -22.74 11.92 -24.97
C LYS A 752 -21.65 11.05 -25.61
N HIS A 753 -20.37 11.40 -25.44
CA HIS A 753 -19.27 10.63 -26.02
C HIS A 753 -19.12 9.26 -25.35
N VAL A 754 -19.33 9.18 -24.04
CA VAL A 754 -19.31 7.89 -23.29
C VAL A 754 -20.38 6.94 -23.83
N VAL A 755 -21.60 7.43 -24.02
CA VAL A 755 -22.71 6.62 -24.57
C VAL A 755 -22.42 6.18 -26.00
N LEU A 756 -21.92 7.08 -26.86
CA LEU A 756 -21.59 6.76 -28.25
C LEU A 756 -20.50 5.69 -28.35
N LEU A 757 -19.47 5.75 -27.50
CA LEU A 757 -18.40 4.76 -27.48
C LEU A 757 -18.91 3.37 -27.11
N LYS A 758 -19.89 3.28 -26.18
CA LYS A 758 -20.44 2.00 -25.70
C LYS A 758 -21.53 1.43 -26.61
N PHE A 759 -22.39 2.28 -27.17
CA PHE A 759 -23.61 1.87 -27.90
C PHE A 759 -23.65 2.31 -29.37
N SER A 760 -22.49 2.55 -30.00
CA SER A 760 -22.40 2.95 -31.42
C SER A 760 -23.24 2.06 -32.36
N LYS A 761 -23.31 0.76 -32.09
CA LYS A 761 -24.11 -0.21 -32.85
C LYS A 761 -25.63 0.06 -32.80
N TYR A 762 -26.14 0.60 -31.69
CA TYR A 762 -27.57 0.82 -31.46
C TYR A 762 -28.05 2.19 -31.94
N ILE A 763 -27.12 3.12 -32.16
CA ILE A 763 -27.42 4.52 -32.50
C ILE A 763 -27.35 4.76 -34.02
N ASN A 764 -26.75 3.83 -34.78
CA ASN A 764 -26.43 3.97 -36.20
C ASN A 764 -27.58 3.74 -37.20
N GLU A 765 -28.83 3.53 -36.77
CA GLU A 765 -29.96 3.39 -37.71
C GLU A 765 -30.90 4.60 -37.78
N GLN A 766 -30.69 5.65 -36.97
CA GLN A 766 -31.59 6.83 -36.97
C GLN A 766 -30.91 8.20 -37.08
N PHE A 767 -29.57 8.29 -37.04
CA PHE A 767 -28.86 9.59 -36.92
C PHE A 767 -27.70 9.82 -37.90
N THR A 768 -27.58 9.00 -38.97
CA THR A 768 -26.82 9.39 -40.18
C THR A 768 -27.68 10.18 -41.14
#